data_AF-A7SKV7-F1
#
_entry.id   AF-A7SKV7-F1
#
_cell.length_a   1.000
_cell.length_b   1.000
_cell.length_c   1.000
_cell.angle_alpha   90.00
_cell.angle_beta   90.00
_cell.angle_gamma   90.00
#
_symmetry.space_group_name_H-M   'P 1'
#
loop_
_entity.id
_entity.type
_entity.pdbx_description
1 polymer ?
#
loop_
_entity_poly.entity_id
_entity_poly.type
_entity_poly.pdbx_seq_one_letter_code
_entity_poly.pdbx_strand_id
1 'polypeptide(L)'
;MADQVQQFEALIGQLMSPDNDTRNQAEVLILGGLAGGFTRVVRQMAAVLLRRIFTATVDFLKKIDENTQNLMKESLLKGIHEEQDSNVRKKICDAVSELSKSFLDDDGYNHWQELLKFLFECCNSPRAELKESALHIFCSFPGVFGNQQDHYLNVIKQMLWQCINDQTSQAVRFVAARASCAFITDQVGEAKQRQFVELVPGIIQTVRESALANGDDAVLKSGLIELAENCPKLLRSNLEPLLNLMLDIVRNAELGENWRHLSVECIVTLAETAPAMIRKLQKYIPLIIPQLLAMMVDLDDDPEWSISDEIEDEDYESNTVVGESSLDRLACALGGKTILPHITATIPQMLNNPDWRYRHAGLMAISAVGEGCQKQMEALLQSVTDTVLPFLNDPHPRVRYAACNAVGQMSTDFANAFQRKFHMKVIPGLLHVLDDLANPRVQAHAGAALVNFCEDCPKSTLHPYLDSILAKLEAVLSAKLQELLQRGTKLVMEQVVTTLATVANTVEEKFAPHYDRFMPSLKYIVQNSNSTDYRLLRGKTIECISFIGLAVGKDKFLPDASEIMQLLLKTQTDIDSLEADDPQVSYMISAWARMCKIMGTEFTQYMPLVMPPLMKVASIKPEVAIIDTDDPKSNQYSEDEGWQLISLGDQQKFGINTVGLEEKSTACQMLVLYAKELKEGFAPYAEEVVQLMVPLLKFYFHELVRSAAAESFPYLLECAKFKGEAAVRQMWAYICSDLLKAVRSEPDSDIQIIFLENFAKCVETLGNGCLTLDFFNMLVEIIQEVLRAHRERQLERQNKRKDEDYDEEVEQDLQDETKLTQLICFPMNQIADVMHAVLGTHKEEAIPFWERLLQDFHALIAPERSEADKQWGLCVFDDVIEHFGTASFAYKDYFLSSMLNYCIDKSAPVRQAACYGVGIMPISSKEYAQACADALPLLVRVINDPQSRSRENINATENAISAVTKICKFNHGNINVDDVIPTWLSWLPIIEDKEEATHVYGYLCDLIEANHPLALGTDNSNLPRILQIFADVFVSEVLSEDEATTQRVLRIIAQVQPMEAVWAACLVQLTEMQQEALRNAMTGGQGQ
;
A
#
# COMPACT_ATOMS: atom_id res chain seq x y z
N MET A 1 -13.87 -41.52 44.03
CA MET A 1 -13.29 -40.17 44.25
C MET A 1 -11.82 -40.23 44.67
N ALA A 2 -11.43 -40.81 45.80
CA ALA A 2 -10.01 -40.84 46.21
C ALA A 2 -9.06 -41.52 45.18
N ASP A 3 -9.45 -42.67 44.60
CA ASP A 3 -8.67 -43.34 43.55
C ASP A 3 -8.58 -42.53 42.24
N GLN A 4 -9.62 -41.78 41.88
CA GLN A 4 -9.64 -40.96 40.66
C GLN A 4 -8.77 -39.70 40.81
N VAL A 5 -8.74 -39.12 42.01
CA VAL A 5 -7.86 -37.98 42.38
C VAL A 5 -6.40 -38.41 42.32
N GLN A 6 -6.08 -39.62 42.78
CA GLN A 6 -4.71 -40.16 42.77
C GLN A 6 -4.25 -40.58 41.35
N GLN A 7 -5.16 -41.11 40.54
CA GLN A 7 -4.92 -41.35 39.10
C GLN A 7 -4.73 -40.04 38.32
N PHE A 8 -5.48 -38.98 38.66
CA PHE A 8 -5.34 -37.66 38.05
C PHE A 8 -4.00 -36.99 38.41
N GLU A 9 -3.53 -37.15 39.65
CA GLU A 9 -2.20 -36.66 40.05
C GLU A 9 -1.07 -37.41 39.33
N ALA A 10 -1.20 -38.72 39.14
CA ALA A 10 -0.27 -39.51 38.33
C ALA A 10 -0.27 -39.08 36.86
N LEU A 11 -1.44 -38.72 36.31
CA LEU A 11 -1.60 -38.24 34.93
C LEU A 11 -0.97 -36.86 34.71
N ILE A 12 -1.18 -35.90 35.63
CA ILE A 12 -0.51 -34.59 35.57
C ILE A 12 1.02 -34.76 35.74
N GLY A 13 1.45 -35.71 36.59
CA GLY A 13 2.87 -36.08 36.69
C GLY A 13 3.42 -36.67 35.39
N GLN A 14 2.64 -37.47 34.66
CA GLN A 14 3.00 -38.03 33.34
C GLN A 14 3.06 -36.97 32.23
N LEU A 15 2.19 -35.95 32.27
CA LEU A 15 2.26 -34.78 31.36
C LEU A 15 3.53 -33.96 31.52
N MET A 16 4.19 -34.04 32.68
CA MET A 16 5.47 -33.40 32.96
C MET A 16 6.67 -34.37 32.82
N SER A 17 6.44 -35.56 32.26
CA SER A 17 7.51 -36.49 31.96
C SER A 17 8.42 -35.91 30.86
N PRO A 18 9.75 -36.07 30.97
CA PRO A 18 10.67 -35.74 29.87
C PRO A 18 10.53 -36.70 28.68
N ASP A 19 9.77 -37.79 28.82
CA ASP A 19 9.50 -38.77 27.77
C ASP A 19 8.24 -38.41 26.96
N ASN A 20 8.40 -38.25 25.64
CA ASN A 20 7.34 -37.79 24.73
C ASN A 20 6.18 -38.79 24.60
N ASP A 21 6.43 -40.10 24.70
CA ASP A 21 5.39 -41.13 24.59
C ASP A 21 4.48 -41.15 25.83
N THR A 22 5.06 -40.95 27.01
CA THR A 22 4.34 -40.81 28.29
C THR A 22 3.49 -39.53 28.33
N ARG A 23 3.97 -38.43 27.73
CA ARG A 23 3.23 -37.16 27.65
C ARG A 23 2.02 -37.26 26.72
N ASN A 24 2.20 -37.81 25.51
CA ASN A 24 1.14 -37.89 24.49
C ASN A 24 -0.05 -38.78 24.91
N GLN A 25 0.17 -39.80 25.75
CA GLN A 25 -0.92 -40.64 26.29
C GLN A 25 -1.74 -39.95 27.39
N ALA A 26 -1.20 -38.91 28.03
CA ALA A 26 -1.79 -38.29 29.21
C ALA A 26 -2.72 -37.09 28.91
N GLU A 27 -2.72 -36.58 27.66
CA GLU A 27 -3.44 -35.35 27.24
C GLU A 27 -4.98 -35.48 27.17
N VAL A 28 -5.55 -36.68 27.37
CA VAL A 28 -6.97 -36.97 27.08
C VAL A 28 -7.93 -36.84 28.29
N LEU A 29 -7.44 -36.59 29.51
CA LEU A 29 -8.28 -36.68 30.74
C LEU A 29 -8.01 -35.53 31.73
N ILE A 30 -8.82 -34.46 31.72
CA ILE A 30 -8.62 -33.33 32.65
C ILE A 30 -9.95 -32.85 33.24
N LEU A 31 -10.09 -32.95 34.58
CA LEU A 31 -10.90 -32.08 35.46
C LEU A 31 -10.79 -32.61 36.92
N GLY A 32 -10.05 -31.91 37.79
CA GLY A 32 -9.95 -32.24 39.22
C GLY A 32 -8.82 -31.61 40.06
N GLY A 33 -7.85 -30.92 39.46
CA GLY A 33 -6.56 -30.58 40.09
C GLY A 33 -6.42 -29.30 40.94
N LEU A 34 -7.46 -28.50 41.10
CA LEU A 34 -7.35 -27.16 41.71
C LEU A 34 -7.49 -27.14 43.25
N ALA A 35 -7.64 -28.28 43.92
CA ALA A 35 -7.81 -28.33 45.38
C ALA A 35 -6.50 -28.04 46.15
N GLY A 36 -6.60 -27.35 47.29
CA GLY A 36 -5.44 -26.94 48.12
C GLY A 36 -4.58 -28.08 48.71
N GLY A 37 -4.95 -29.35 48.50
CA GLY A 37 -4.19 -30.52 48.92
C GLY A 37 -3.12 -31.00 47.94
N PHE A 38 -3.06 -30.47 46.71
CA PHE A 38 -2.11 -30.89 45.66
C PHE A 38 -0.80 -30.09 45.68
N THR A 39 0.25 -30.61 45.05
CA THR A 39 1.54 -29.88 44.92
C THR A 39 1.41 -28.62 44.06
N ARG A 40 2.26 -27.60 44.30
CA ARG A 40 2.27 -26.33 43.55
C ARG A 40 2.29 -26.52 42.03
N VAL A 41 3.11 -27.46 41.55
CA VAL A 41 3.31 -27.70 40.12
C VAL A 41 2.06 -28.34 39.48
N VAL A 42 1.40 -29.24 40.19
CA VAL A 42 0.13 -29.86 39.74
C VAL A 42 -0.98 -28.81 39.63
N ARG A 43 -1.10 -27.91 40.62
CA ARG A 43 -2.09 -26.81 40.58
C ARG A 43 -1.81 -25.82 39.44
N GLN A 44 -0.54 -25.47 39.23
CA GLN A 44 -0.10 -24.60 38.14
C GLN A 44 -0.43 -25.18 36.75
N MET A 45 -0.11 -26.46 36.52
CA MET A 45 -0.38 -27.14 35.25
C MET A 45 -1.89 -27.30 35.02
N ALA A 46 -2.65 -27.66 36.05
CA ALA A 46 -4.11 -27.78 35.96
C ALA A 46 -4.78 -26.46 35.56
N ALA A 47 -4.33 -25.32 36.11
CA ALA A 47 -4.86 -24.01 35.76
C ALA A 47 -4.58 -23.63 34.29
N VAL A 48 -3.36 -23.87 33.79
CA VAL A 48 -2.99 -23.62 32.38
C VAL A 48 -3.82 -24.49 31.42
N LEU A 49 -3.97 -25.77 31.73
CA LEU A 49 -4.72 -26.68 30.89
C LEU A 49 -6.22 -26.33 30.88
N LEU A 50 -6.78 -25.92 32.02
CA LEU A 50 -8.16 -25.43 32.08
C LEU A 50 -8.36 -24.19 31.20
N ARG A 51 -7.45 -23.20 31.26
CA ARG A 51 -7.48 -22.04 30.35
C ARG A 51 -7.51 -22.50 28.88
N ARG A 52 -6.58 -23.38 28.48
CA ARG A 52 -6.51 -23.89 27.09
C ARG A 52 -7.79 -24.61 26.65
N ILE A 53 -8.41 -25.39 27.54
CA ILE A 53 -9.69 -26.07 27.25
C ILE A 53 -10.81 -25.05 27.00
N PHE A 54 -10.87 -24.00 27.82
CA PHE A 54 -11.87 -22.93 27.66
C PHE A 54 -11.68 -22.16 26.35
N THR A 55 -10.44 -21.89 25.95
CA THR A 55 -10.11 -21.25 24.67
C THR A 55 -10.44 -22.14 23.47
N ALA A 56 -10.04 -23.42 23.49
CA ALA A 56 -10.09 -24.28 22.31
C ALA A 56 -11.50 -24.79 21.96
N THR A 57 -12.46 -24.75 22.89
CA THR A 57 -13.77 -25.40 22.71
C THR A 57 -14.93 -24.60 23.28
N VAL A 58 -15.54 -23.74 22.46
CA VAL A 58 -16.83 -23.08 22.80
C VAL A 58 -17.95 -24.12 23.02
N ASP A 59 -17.88 -25.28 22.36
CA ASP A 59 -18.83 -26.38 22.51
C ASP A 59 -18.61 -27.25 23.76
N PHE A 60 -17.54 -27.02 24.55
CA PHE A 60 -17.30 -27.76 25.79
C PHE A 60 -18.42 -27.53 26.81
N LEU A 61 -18.86 -26.27 26.98
CA LEU A 61 -19.92 -25.93 27.93
C LEU A 61 -21.26 -26.58 27.57
N LYS A 62 -21.57 -26.70 26.28
CA LYS A 62 -22.80 -27.38 25.80
C LYS A 62 -22.84 -28.88 26.15
N LYS A 63 -21.69 -29.49 26.44
CA LYS A 63 -21.56 -30.92 26.76
C LYS A 63 -21.63 -31.23 28.26
N ILE A 64 -21.67 -30.21 29.11
CA ILE A 64 -21.68 -30.34 30.58
C ILE A 64 -23.00 -29.82 31.14
N ASP A 65 -23.57 -30.52 32.14
CA ASP A 65 -24.82 -30.14 32.77
C ASP A 65 -24.69 -28.88 33.64
N GLU A 66 -25.79 -28.15 33.80
CA GLU A 66 -25.84 -26.85 34.48
C GLU A 66 -25.35 -26.92 35.95
N ASN A 67 -25.58 -28.04 36.65
CA ASN A 67 -25.08 -28.20 38.03
C ASN A 67 -23.56 -28.29 38.06
N THR A 68 -22.96 -29.02 37.12
CA THR A 68 -21.50 -29.14 37.01
C THR A 68 -20.88 -27.81 36.56
N GLN A 69 -21.54 -27.06 35.67
CA GLN A 69 -21.10 -25.70 35.31
C GLN A 69 -21.12 -24.77 36.53
N ASN A 70 -22.19 -24.78 37.33
CA ASN A 70 -22.28 -23.96 38.55
C ASN A 70 -21.22 -24.35 39.59
N LEU A 71 -21.00 -25.65 39.80
CA LEU A 71 -19.95 -26.14 40.70
C LEU A 71 -18.55 -25.72 40.24
N MET A 72 -18.29 -25.72 38.93
CA MET A 72 -17.02 -25.26 38.36
C MET A 72 -16.81 -23.76 38.61
N LYS A 73 -17.84 -22.93 38.34
CA LYS A 73 -17.83 -21.49 38.61
C LYS A 73 -17.51 -21.20 40.09
N GLU A 74 -18.22 -21.86 41.02
CA GLU A 74 -17.98 -21.72 42.46
C GLU A 74 -16.58 -22.16 42.87
N SER A 75 -16.10 -23.28 42.32
CA SER A 75 -14.78 -23.83 42.66
C SER A 75 -13.64 -22.93 42.20
N LEU A 76 -13.74 -22.31 41.03
CA LEU A 76 -12.75 -21.38 40.51
C LEU A 76 -12.65 -20.11 41.37
N LEU A 77 -13.80 -19.49 41.70
CA LEU A 77 -13.84 -18.30 42.55
C LEU A 77 -13.34 -18.57 43.98
N LYS A 78 -13.68 -19.75 44.52
CA LYS A 78 -13.16 -20.21 45.81
C LYS A 78 -11.66 -20.47 45.76
N GLY A 79 -11.16 -21.05 44.66
CA GLY A 79 -9.73 -21.29 44.43
C GLY A 79 -8.91 -20.01 44.50
N ILE A 80 -9.40 -18.90 43.94
CA ILE A 80 -8.76 -17.59 44.04
C ILE A 80 -8.66 -17.11 45.50
N HIS A 81 -9.69 -17.34 46.31
CA HIS A 81 -9.72 -16.91 47.72
C HIS A 81 -8.75 -17.67 48.63
N GLU A 82 -8.61 -18.97 48.39
CA GLU A 82 -7.85 -19.89 49.23
C GLU A 82 -6.38 -20.03 48.79
N GLU A 83 -6.06 -19.79 47.51
CA GLU A 83 -4.71 -19.96 46.97
C GLU A 83 -3.71 -18.95 47.54
N GLN A 84 -2.59 -19.46 48.04
CA GLN A 84 -1.54 -18.68 48.69
C GLN A 84 -0.41 -18.32 47.70
N ASP A 85 -0.17 -19.15 46.68
CA ASP A 85 0.86 -18.89 45.67
C ASP A 85 0.36 -17.90 44.62
N SER A 86 1.07 -16.78 44.45
CA SER A 86 0.70 -15.71 43.51
C SER A 86 0.64 -16.19 42.05
N ASN A 87 1.55 -17.07 41.64
CA ASN A 87 1.64 -17.50 40.24
C ASN A 87 0.53 -18.49 39.90
N VAL A 88 0.20 -19.40 40.83
CA VAL A 88 -0.95 -20.29 40.67
C VAL A 88 -2.24 -19.48 40.67
N ARG A 89 -2.39 -18.51 41.57
CA ARG A 89 -3.57 -17.64 41.64
C ARG A 89 -3.79 -16.84 40.36
N LYS A 90 -2.73 -16.29 39.76
CA LYS A 90 -2.79 -15.61 38.43
C LYS A 90 -3.31 -16.55 37.34
N LYS A 91 -2.76 -17.76 37.23
CA LYS A 91 -3.22 -18.75 36.24
C LYS A 91 -4.67 -19.19 36.44
N ILE A 92 -5.16 -19.25 37.69
CA ILE A 92 -6.58 -19.47 37.96
C ILE A 92 -7.41 -18.27 37.49
N CYS A 93 -6.93 -17.03 37.68
CA CYS A 93 -7.58 -15.82 37.16
C CYS A 93 -7.65 -15.83 35.63
N ASP A 94 -6.60 -16.26 34.93
CA ASP A 94 -6.62 -16.38 33.46
C ASP A 94 -7.67 -17.41 33.00
N ALA A 95 -7.76 -18.55 33.67
CA ALA A 95 -8.79 -19.54 33.39
C ALA A 95 -10.22 -19.01 33.67
N VAL A 96 -10.40 -18.20 34.72
CA VAL A 96 -11.69 -17.55 35.02
C VAL A 96 -12.06 -16.52 33.94
N SER A 97 -11.09 -15.72 33.51
CA SER A 97 -11.27 -14.70 32.46
C SER A 97 -11.74 -15.36 31.17
N GLU A 98 -11.07 -16.44 30.77
CA GLU A 98 -11.41 -17.19 29.56
C GLU A 98 -12.79 -17.85 29.65
N LEU A 99 -13.09 -18.49 30.79
CA LEU A 99 -14.40 -19.10 31.00
C LEU A 99 -15.52 -18.06 30.96
N SER A 100 -15.28 -16.85 31.46
CA SER A 100 -16.30 -15.79 31.47
C SER A 100 -16.71 -15.36 30.07
N LYS A 101 -15.82 -15.40 29.08
CA LYS A 101 -16.14 -15.02 27.70
C LYS A 101 -17.22 -15.93 27.12
N SER A 102 -17.16 -17.23 27.44
CA SER A 102 -18.14 -18.22 26.98
C SER A 102 -19.53 -18.08 27.60
N PHE A 103 -19.71 -17.18 28.57
CA PHE A 103 -21.01 -16.84 29.18
C PHE A 103 -21.58 -15.50 28.71
N LEU A 104 -20.94 -14.82 27.74
CA LEU A 104 -21.57 -13.75 26.97
C LEU A 104 -22.53 -14.37 25.93
N ASP A 105 -23.78 -13.90 25.89
CA ASP A 105 -24.70 -14.23 24.80
C ASP A 105 -24.48 -13.36 23.55
N ASP A 106 -25.21 -13.67 22.47
CA ASP A 106 -25.13 -12.94 21.19
C ASP A 106 -25.56 -11.46 21.33
N ASP A 107 -26.35 -11.13 22.37
CA ASP A 107 -26.77 -9.76 22.71
C ASP A 107 -25.75 -9.05 23.62
N GLY A 108 -24.63 -9.71 23.94
CA GLY A 108 -23.55 -9.21 24.78
C GLY A 108 -23.86 -9.16 26.27
N TYR A 109 -24.86 -9.89 26.77
CA TYR A 109 -25.17 -9.99 28.20
C TYR A 109 -24.33 -11.11 28.85
N ASN A 110 -23.63 -10.80 29.95
CA ASN A 110 -22.87 -11.81 30.68
C ASN A 110 -23.76 -12.56 31.69
N HIS A 111 -23.96 -13.86 31.50
CA HIS A 111 -24.79 -14.67 32.40
C HIS A 111 -24.12 -15.03 33.74
N TRP A 112 -22.80 -14.82 33.90
CA TRP A 112 -22.08 -15.12 35.13
C TRP A 112 -22.09 -13.94 36.13
N GLN A 113 -23.27 -13.63 36.66
CA GLN A 113 -23.48 -12.50 37.57
C GLN A 113 -22.71 -12.61 38.90
N GLU A 114 -22.39 -13.83 39.35
CA GLU A 114 -21.56 -14.07 40.54
C GLU A 114 -20.13 -13.57 40.36
N LEU A 115 -19.57 -13.67 39.15
CA LEU A 115 -18.24 -13.14 38.84
C LEU A 115 -18.22 -11.62 38.94
N LEU A 116 -19.25 -10.94 38.42
CA LEU A 116 -19.32 -9.48 38.50
C LEU A 116 -19.34 -8.99 39.96
N LYS A 117 -20.11 -9.65 40.82
CA LYS A 117 -20.13 -9.37 42.27
C LYS A 117 -18.78 -9.65 42.91
N PHE A 118 -18.18 -10.79 42.57
CA PHE A 118 -16.87 -11.19 43.06
C PHE A 118 -15.78 -10.16 42.76
N LEU A 119 -15.75 -9.60 41.54
CA LEU A 119 -14.77 -8.58 41.15
C LEU A 119 -14.88 -7.33 42.04
N PHE A 120 -16.10 -6.80 42.23
CA PHE A 120 -16.32 -5.64 43.10
C PHE A 120 -15.98 -5.92 44.56
N GLU A 121 -16.34 -7.09 45.09
CA GLU A 121 -16.01 -7.47 46.47
C GLU A 121 -14.50 -7.58 46.68
N CYS A 122 -13.80 -8.21 45.73
CA CYS A 122 -12.35 -8.40 45.81
C CYS A 122 -11.58 -7.07 45.69
N CYS A 123 -11.98 -6.16 44.79
CA CYS A 123 -11.34 -4.85 44.67
C CYS A 123 -11.52 -3.98 45.93
N ASN A 124 -12.62 -4.17 46.67
CA ASN A 124 -12.88 -3.49 47.95
C ASN A 124 -12.30 -4.22 49.18
N SER A 125 -11.69 -5.39 49.00
CA SER A 125 -11.13 -6.20 50.09
C SER A 125 -9.93 -5.52 50.73
N PRO A 126 -9.69 -5.67 52.05
CA PRO A 126 -8.45 -5.21 52.68
C PRO A 126 -7.23 -6.05 52.27
N ARG A 127 -7.43 -7.22 51.62
CA ARG A 127 -6.34 -8.11 51.19
C ARG A 127 -5.82 -7.71 49.81
N ALA A 128 -4.55 -7.30 49.74
CA ALA A 128 -3.91 -6.92 48.49
C ALA A 128 -3.93 -8.04 47.43
N GLU A 129 -3.79 -9.31 47.85
CA GLU A 129 -3.79 -10.44 46.92
C GLU A 129 -5.11 -10.59 46.16
N LEU A 130 -6.25 -10.30 46.80
CA LEU A 130 -7.58 -10.40 46.18
C LEU A 130 -7.86 -9.23 45.24
N LYS A 131 -7.38 -8.02 45.60
CA LYS A 131 -7.43 -6.87 44.70
C LYS A 131 -6.65 -7.16 43.42
N GLU A 132 -5.43 -7.68 43.55
CA GLU A 132 -4.58 -8.07 42.41
C GLU A 132 -5.31 -9.08 41.52
N SER A 133 -5.90 -10.12 42.10
CA SER A 133 -6.64 -11.14 41.33
C SER A 133 -7.84 -10.58 40.58
N ALA A 134 -8.65 -9.72 41.19
CA ALA A 134 -9.80 -9.13 40.52
C ALA A 134 -9.38 -8.18 39.38
N LEU A 135 -8.35 -7.37 39.60
CA LEU A 135 -7.80 -6.49 38.56
C LEU A 135 -7.13 -7.28 37.43
N HIS A 136 -6.51 -8.43 37.74
CA HIS A 136 -5.92 -9.31 36.74
C HIS A 136 -6.99 -9.93 35.84
N ILE A 137 -8.10 -10.42 36.42
CA ILE A 137 -9.26 -10.89 35.64
C ILE A 137 -9.80 -9.77 34.75
N PHE A 138 -9.96 -8.58 35.33
CA PHE A 138 -10.49 -7.43 34.60
C PHE A 138 -9.52 -6.94 33.50
N CYS A 139 -8.21 -7.04 33.69
CA CYS A 139 -7.22 -6.75 32.67
C CYS A 139 -7.23 -7.77 31.54
N SER A 140 -7.38 -9.06 31.87
CA SER A 140 -7.41 -10.16 30.89
C SER A 140 -8.75 -10.33 30.19
N PHE A 141 -9.82 -9.68 30.68
CA PHE A 141 -11.11 -9.60 29.99
C PHE A 141 -11.85 -8.31 30.40
N PRO A 142 -11.49 -7.16 29.79
CA PRO A 142 -12.08 -5.88 30.18
C PRO A 142 -13.58 -5.78 29.88
N GLY A 143 -14.06 -6.53 28.88
CA GLY A 143 -15.46 -6.63 28.46
C GLY A 143 -16.34 -7.50 29.37
N VAL A 144 -15.90 -7.87 30.57
CA VAL A 144 -16.64 -8.77 31.48
C VAL A 144 -18.07 -8.31 31.79
N PHE A 145 -18.35 -7.02 31.72
CA PHE A 145 -19.69 -6.47 31.96
C PHE A 145 -20.61 -6.49 30.73
N GLY A 146 -20.06 -6.72 29.53
CA GLY A 146 -20.82 -6.73 28.28
C GLY A 146 -21.71 -5.49 28.10
N ASN A 147 -22.96 -5.69 27.68
CA ASN A 147 -23.94 -4.63 27.52
C ASN A 147 -24.38 -3.95 28.85
N GLN A 148 -24.01 -4.50 30.00
CA GLN A 148 -24.27 -3.91 31.31
C GLN A 148 -23.21 -2.87 31.71
N GLN A 149 -22.11 -2.75 30.96
CA GLN A 149 -21.00 -1.85 31.26
C GLN A 149 -21.44 -0.40 31.51
N ASP A 150 -22.34 0.13 30.67
CA ASP A 150 -22.81 1.50 30.78
C ASP A 150 -23.53 1.79 32.10
N HIS A 151 -24.18 0.77 32.69
CA HIS A 151 -24.79 0.87 34.00
C HIS A 151 -23.74 0.96 35.12
N TYR A 152 -22.65 0.20 35.00
CA TYR A 152 -21.60 0.11 36.01
C TYR A 152 -20.44 1.09 35.81
N LEU A 153 -20.43 1.88 34.74
CA LEU A 153 -19.30 2.71 34.32
C LEU A 153 -18.72 3.60 35.44
N ASN A 154 -19.59 4.26 36.21
CA ASN A 154 -19.17 5.10 37.34
C ASN A 154 -18.52 4.28 38.47
N VAL A 155 -19.04 3.08 38.74
CA VAL A 155 -18.52 2.18 39.77
C VAL A 155 -17.16 1.61 39.35
N ILE A 156 -17.03 1.21 38.08
CA ILE A 156 -15.77 0.75 37.49
C ILE A 156 -14.71 1.85 37.58
N LYS A 157 -15.06 3.08 37.17
CA LYS A 157 -14.18 4.24 37.30
C LYS A 157 -13.70 4.45 38.73
N GLN A 158 -14.62 4.44 39.70
CA GLN A 158 -14.27 4.64 41.11
C GLN A 158 -13.38 3.51 41.64
N MET A 159 -13.65 2.27 41.27
CA MET A 159 -12.86 1.09 41.62
C MET A 159 -11.42 1.21 41.12
N LEU A 160 -11.24 1.47 39.82
CA LEU A 160 -9.92 1.64 39.21
C LEU A 160 -9.15 2.80 39.85
N TRP A 161 -9.84 3.93 40.11
CA TRP A 161 -9.23 5.09 40.76
C TRP A 161 -8.76 4.78 42.19
N GLN A 162 -9.52 4.01 42.96
CA GLN A 162 -9.11 3.61 44.31
C GLN A 162 -7.91 2.66 44.28
N CYS A 163 -7.91 1.68 43.36
CA CYS A 163 -6.83 0.70 43.25
C CYS A 163 -5.53 1.31 42.71
N ILE A 164 -5.60 2.23 41.76
CA ILE A 164 -4.39 2.88 41.22
C ILE A 164 -3.73 3.83 42.24
N ASN A 165 -4.50 4.33 43.21
CA ASN A 165 -4.03 5.16 44.32
C ASN A 165 -3.77 4.37 45.61
N ASP A 166 -3.81 3.03 45.57
CA ASP A 166 -3.63 2.17 46.73
C ASP A 166 -2.25 2.37 47.37
N GLN A 167 -2.21 2.79 48.64
CA GLN A 167 -0.97 3.07 49.36
C GLN A 167 -0.36 1.82 50.00
N THR A 168 -1.07 0.69 49.99
CA THR A 168 -0.70 -0.53 50.72
C THR A 168 0.09 -1.52 49.87
N SER A 169 -0.12 -1.53 48.54
CA SER A 169 0.57 -2.46 47.64
C SER A 169 0.89 -1.82 46.29
N GLN A 170 2.18 -1.86 45.91
CA GLN A 170 2.65 -1.44 44.59
C GLN A 170 2.10 -2.36 43.48
N ALA A 171 2.05 -3.67 43.72
CA ALA A 171 1.54 -4.64 42.75
C ALA A 171 0.07 -4.36 42.38
N VAL A 172 -0.76 -3.96 43.36
CA VAL A 172 -2.15 -3.57 43.11
C VAL A 172 -2.22 -2.34 42.20
N ARG A 173 -1.38 -1.32 42.45
CA ARG A 173 -1.34 -0.13 41.58
C ARG A 173 -0.93 -0.47 40.15
N PHE A 174 0.04 -1.36 39.97
CA PHE A 174 0.55 -1.75 38.64
C PHE A 174 -0.51 -2.49 37.82
N VAL A 175 -1.17 -3.49 38.41
CA VAL A 175 -2.25 -4.22 37.72
C VAL A 175 -3.46 -3.31 37.50
N ALA A 176 -3.77 -2.39 38.44
CA ALA A 176 -4.82 -1.39 38.25
C ALA A 176 -4.55 -0.46 37.07
N ALA A 177 -3.29 -0.03 36.88
CA ALA A 177 -2.91 0.79 35.75
C ALA A 177 -3.11 0.05 34.42
N ARG A 178 -2.61 -1.19 34.31
CA ARG A 178 -2.80 -2.04 33.11
C ARG A 178 -4.28 -2.30 32.82
N ALA A 179 -5.05 -2.68 33.83
CA ALA A 179 -6.48 -2.93 33.68
C ALA A 179 -7.25 -1.66 33.28
N SER A 180 -6.80 -0.47 33.74
CA SER A 180 -7.36 0.81 33.31
C SER A 180 -7.09 1.07 31.84
N CYS A 181 -5.86 0.83 31.37
CA CYS A 181 -5.50 0.97 29.95
C CYS A 181 -6.34 0.03 29.07
N ALA A 182 -6.30 -1.28 29.35
CA ALA A 182 -7.03 -2.29 28.59
C ALA A 182 -8.54 -1.99 28.53
N PHE A 183 -9.16 -1.62 29.65
CA PHE A 183 -10.59 -1.27 29.67
C PHE A 183 -10.91 -0.04 28.82
N ILE A 184 -10.10 1.00 28.90
CA ILE A 184 -10.35 2.24 28.16
C ILE A 184 -10.18 2.00 26.66
N THR A 185 -9.10 1.30 26.27
CA THR A 185 -8.80 0.98 24.88
C THR A 185 -9.86 0.09 24.26
N ASP A 186 -10.22 -1.01 24.92
CA ASP A 186 -11.02 -2.07 24.29
C ASP A 186 -12.52 -1.85 24.42
N GLN A 187 -12.97 -1.13 25.46
CA GLN A 187 -14.39 -1.11 25.84
C GLN A 187 -15.02 0.28 25.91
N VAL A 188 -14.24 1.35 25.96
CA VAL A 188 -14.77 2.72 26.12
C VAL A 188 -14.72 3.47 24.79
N GLY A 189 -15.88 3.67 24.18
CA GLY A 189 -16.00 4.47 22.96
C GLY A 189 -15.53 5.93 23.15
N GLU A 190 -14.96 6.52 22.09
CA GLU A 190 -14.25 7.82 22.08
C GLU A 190 -14.99 8.93 22.87
N ALA A 191 -16.31 9.05 22.68
CA ALA A 191 -17.13 10.07 23.34
C ALA A 191 -17.13 10.00 24.88
N LYS A 192 -16.88 8.82 25.46
CA LYS A 192 -16.89 8.59 26.92
C LYS A 192 -15.49 8.51 27.53
N GLN A 193 -14.45 8.32 26.72
CA GLN A 193 -13.06 8.18 27.20
C GLN A 193 -12.64 9.34 28.12
N ARG A 194 -13.03 10.58 27.80
CA ARG A 194 -12.74 11.79 28.61
C ARG A 194 -13.17 11.65 30.09
N GLN A 195 -14.14 10.80 30.41
CA GLN A 195 -14.57 10.57 31.80
C GLN A 195 -13.51 9.89 32.67
N PHE A 196 -12.52 9.20 32.05
CA PHE A 196 -11.47 8.44 32.72
C PHE A 196 -10.15 9.21 32.88
N VAL A 197 -10.11 10.49 32.51
CA VAL A 197 -8.90 11.33 32.55
C VAL A 197 -8.22 11.40 33.93
N GLU A 198 -8.99 11.22 35.01
CA GLU A 198 -8.51 11.22 36.39
C GLU A 198 -7.64 10.00 36.74
N LEU A 199 -7.65 8.94 35.92
CA LEU A 199 -6.81 7.75 36.11
C LEU A 199 -5.37 7.97 35.57
N VAL A 200 -5.22 8.81 34.55
CA VAL A 200 -3.95 9.02 33.82
C VAL A 200 -2.78 9.41 34.73
N PRO A 201 -2.91 10.34 35.70
CA PRO A 201 -1.82 10.68 36.61
C PRO A 201 -1.30 9.47 37.41
N GLY A 202 -2.21 8.57 37.81
CA GLY A 202 -1.86 7.34 38.52
C GLY A 202 -1.08 6.37 37.63
N ILE A 203 -1.46 6.25 36.35
CA ILE A 203 -0.77 5.41 35.35
C ILE A 203 0.65 5.93 35.10
N ILE A 204 0.82 7.25 34.93
CA ILE A 204 2.14 7.86 34.75
C ILE A 204 3.01 7.62 36.00
N GLN A 205 2.43 7.71 37.19
CA GLN A 205 3.15 7.49 38.43
C GLN A 205 3.60 6.03 38.61
N THR A 206 2.79 5.04 38.20
CA THR A 206 3.20 3.62 38.27
C THR A 206 4.34 3.30 37.31
N VAL A 207 4.36 3.89 36.11
CA VAL A 207 5.50 3.78 35.18
C VAL A 207 6.77 4.36 35.81
N ARG A 208 6.69 5.56 36.41
CA ARG A 208 7.82 6.17 37.11
C ARG A 208 8.37 5.27 38.23
N GLU A 209 7.48 4.71 39.05
CA GLU A 209 7.87 3.82 40.14
C GLU A 209 8.53 2.54 39.64
N SER A 210 8.01 1.95 38.55
CA SER A 210 8.58 0.73 37.98
C SER A 210 9.95 0.99 37.34
N ALA A 211 10.08 2.08 36.57
CA ALA A 211 11.34 2.47 35.96
C ALA A 211 12.44 2.73 37.01
N LEU A 212 12.13 3.46 38.09
CA LEU A 212 13.09 3.71 39.19
C LEU A 212 13.52 2.43 39.92
N ALA A 213 12.64 1.43 39.98
CA ALA A 213 12.95 0.13 40.56
C ALA A 213 13.65 -0.83 39.58
N ASN A 214 13.83 -0.42 38.31
CA ASN A 214 14.17 -1.28 37.19
C ASN A 214 13.30 -2.57 37.17
N GLY A 215 12.00 -2.36 37.39
CA GLY A 215 10.99 -3.40 37.53
C GLY A 215 10.34 -3.79 36.20
N ASP A 216 9.10 -4.26 36.27
CA ASP A 216 8.29 -4.70 35.13
C ASP A 216 7.87 -3.51 34.24
N ASP A 217 8.17 -3.58 32.94
CA ASP A 217 7.83 -2.56 31.95
C ASP A 217 6.41 -2.66 31.38
N ALA A 218 5.64 -3.68 31.78
CA ALA A 218 4.34 -3.99 31.19
C ALA A 218 3.34 -2.82 31.23
N VAL A 219 3.40 -1.95 32.25
CA VAL A 219 2.54 -0.76 32.34
C VAL A 219 2.87 0.27 31.24
N LEU A 220 4.14 0.40 30.89
CA LEU A 220 4.57 1.26 29.77
C LEU A 220 4.23 0.57 28.44
N LYS A 221 4.72 -0.67 28.25
CA LYS A 221 4.63 -1.43 27.00
C LYS A 221 3.19 -1.77 26.59
N SER A 222 2.44 -2.43 27.47
CA SER A 222 1.07 -2.94 27.23
C SER A 222 0.00 -2.10 27.95
N GLY A 223 0.25 -0.80 28.08
CA GLY A 223 -0.65 0.08 28.80
C GLY A 223 -0.58 1.49 28.26
N LEU A 224 0.51 2.19 28.53
CA LEU A 224 0.62 3.60 28.17
C LEU A 224 0.86 3.80 26.66
N ILE A 225 1.66 2.94 26.03
CA ILE A 225 1.86 2.97 24.57
C ILE A 225 0.55 2.62 23.85
N GLU A 226 -0.15 1.55 24.26
CA GLU A 226 -1.47 1.21 23.71
C GLU A 226 -2.52 2.34 23.88
N LEU A 227 -2.49 3.07 25.01
CA LEU A 227 -3.32 4.26 25.20
C LEU A 227 -2.90 5.42 24.28
N ALA A 228 -1.61 5.60 24.04
CA ALA A 228 -1.10 6.59 23.10
C ALA A 228 -1.51 6.24 21.66
N GLU A 229 -1.52 4.97 21.30
CA GLU A 229 -1.92 4.48 19.98
C GLU A 229 -3.42 4.63 19.74
N ASN A 230 -4.25 4.13 20.66
CA ASN A 230 -5.69 3.99 20.44
C ASN A 230 -6.52 5.13 21.02
N CYS A 231 -6.03 5.80 22.07
CA CYS A 231 -6.78 6.79 22.85
C CYS A 231 -5.98 8.09 23.14
N PRO A 232 -5.18 8.65 22.21
CA PRO A 232 -4.22 9.71 22.53
C PRO A 232 -4.86 10.97 23.11
N LYS A 233 -6.09 11.31 22.70
CA LYS A 233 -6.84 12.49 23.18
C LYS A 233 -7.09 12.46 24.69
N LEU A 234 -7.11 11.28 25.32
CA LEU A 234 -7.24 11.12 26.77
C LEU A 234 -6.02 11.69 27.51
N LEU A 235 -4.84 11.55 26.92
CA LEU A 235 -3.56 11.94 27.51
C LEU A 235 -3.34 13.46 27.46
N ARG A 236 -4.16 14.20 26.70
CA ARG A 236 -4.00 15.65 26.45
C ARG A 236 -3.75 16.50 27.70
N SER A 237 -4.51 16.26 28.78
CA SER A 237 -4.37 17.04 30.02
C SER A 237 -3.11 16.70 30.85
N ASN A 238 -2.51 15.54 30.61
CA ASN A 238 -1.33 15.04 31.31
C ASN A 238 -0.13 14.82 30.37
N LEU A 239 -0.18 15.39 29.17
CA LEU A 239 0.83 15.18 28.14
C LEU A 239 2.19 15.76 28.54
N GLU A 240 2.23 16.94 29.16
CA GLU A 240 3.49 17.50 29.68
C GLU A 240 4.13 16.62 30.77
N PRO A 241 3.41 16.20 31.85
CA PRO A 241 3.92 15.22 32.80
C PRO A 241 4.44 13.93 32.17
N LEU A 242 3.75 13.42 31.15
CA LEU A 242 4.12 12.22 30.42
C LEU A 242 5.44 12.42 29.66
N LEU A 243 5.53 13.46 28.83
CA LEU A 243 6.74 13.75 28.05
C LEU A 243 7.96 14.03 28.96
N ASN A 244 7.77 14.69 30.09
CA ASN A 244 8.84 14.86 31.09
C ASN A 244 9.33 13.50 31.61
N LEU A 245 8.42 12.60 31.99
CA LEU A 245 8.80 11.28 32.47
C LEU A 245 9.54 10.47 31.40
N MET A 246 9.03 10.43 30.17
CA MET A 246 9.67 9.69 29.08
C MET A 246 11.10 10.23 28.84
N LEU A 247 11.28 11.56 28.80
CA LEU A 247 12.61 12.17 28.66
C LEU A 247 13.54 11.88 29.85
N ASP A 248 13.02 11.86 31.08
CA ASP A 248 13.81 11.52 32.26
C ASP A 248 14.31 10.06 32.20
N ILE A 249 13.49 9.13 31.69
CA ILE A 249 13.87 7.73 31.48
C ILE A 249 14.91 7.61 30.37
N VAL A 250 14.66 8.23 29.19
CA VAL A 250 15.57 8.18 28.03
C VAL A 250 16.97 8.70 28.37
N ARG A 251 17.06 9.76 29.18
CA ARG A 251 18.32 10.39 29.62
C ARG A 251 19.09 9.57 30.65
N ASN A 252 18.44 8.61 31.31
CA ASN A 252 19.07 7.85 32.38
C ASN A 252 19.83 6.64 31.84
N ALA A 253 21.13 6.81 31.63
CA ALA A 253 22.03 5.75 31.18
C ALA A 253 22.23 4.61 32.19
N GLU A 254 21.71 4.71 33.42
CA GLU A 254 21.74 3.61 34.40
C GLU A 254 20.59 2.60 34.20
N LEU A 255 19.55 2.97 33.44
CA LEU A 255 18.44 2.07 33.13
C LEU A 255 18.79 1.20 31.92
N GLY A 256 18.21 -0.01 31.87
CA GLY A 256 18.35 -0.91 30.73
C GLY A 256 17.83 -0.27 29.44
N GLU A 257 18.43 -0.65 28.30
CA GLU A 257 18.14 -0.06 26.99
C GLU A 257 16.66 -0.16 26.61
N ASN A 258 16.03 -1.31 26.89
CA ASN A 258 14.60 -1.54 26.69
C ASN A 258 13.71 -0.46 27.35
N TRP A 259 14.04 0.06 28.54
CA TRP A 259 13.28 1.17 29.15
C TRP A 259 13.41 2.48 28.36
N ARG A 260 14.60 2.74 27.82
CA ARG A 260 14.88 3.91 26.99
C ARG A 260 14.17 3.78 25.64
N HIS A 261 14.22 2.62 25.00
CA HIS A 261 13.53 2.32 23.75
C HIS A 261 12.01 2.46 23.89
N LEU A 262 11.39 1.81 24.88
CA LEU A 262 9.94 1.93 25.12
C LEU A 262 9.50 3.37 25.43
N SER A 263 10.36 4.16 26.08
CA SER A 263 10.07 5.56 26.35
C SER A 263 10.15 6.44 25.11
N VAL A 264 11.09 6.15 24.19
CA VAL A 264 11.15 6.78 22.87
C VAL A 264 9.93 6.37 22.05
N GLU A 265 9.59 5.07 22.03
CA GLU A 265 8.42 4.54 21.32
C GLU A 265 7.16 5.30 21.77
N CYS A 266 6.91 5.44 23.07
CA CYS A 266 5.77 6.21 23.58
C CYS A 266 5.71 7.66 23.06
N ILE A 267 6.86 8.33 22.91
CA ILE A 267 6.92 9.69 22.35
C ILE A 267 6.60 9.67 20.85
N VAL A 268 7.16 8.72 20.10
CA VAL A 268 6.97 8.59 18.65
C VAL A 268 5.53 8.19 18.32
N THR A 269 4.96 7.20 19.03
CA THR A 269 3.55 6.80 18.89
C THR A 269 2.62 8.00 19.08
N LEU A 270 2.86 8.84 20.10
CA LEU A 270 2.06 10.06 20.32
C LEU A 270 2.20 11.08 19.19
N ALA A 271 3.39 11.16 18.57
CA ALA A 271 3.60 12.02 17.42
C ALA A 271 2.81 11.50 16.20
N GLU A 272 2.76 10.19 15.98
CA GLU A 272 2.02 9.58 14.86
C GLU A 272 0.51 9.64 15.05
N THR A 273 0.01 9.35 16.26
CA THR A 273 -1.43 9.24 16.51
C THR A 273 -2.09 10.56 16.91
N ALA A 274 -1.33 11.51 17.48
CA ALA A 274 -1.80 12.85 17.82
C ALA A 274 -0.74 13.94 17.56
N PRO A 275 -0.29 14.10 16.30
CA PRO A 275 0.79 15.02 15.93
C PRO A 275 0.49 16.46 16.34
N ALA A 276 -0.75 16.91 16.17
CA ALA A 276 -1.16 18.26 16.55
C ALA A 276 -1.03 18.53 18.06
N MET A 277 -1.26 17.52 18.92
CA MET A 277 -1.06 17.66 20.37
C MET A 277 0.42 17.84 20.71
N ILE A 278 1.30 17.11 20.03
CA ILE A 278 2.76 17.24 20.20
C ILE A 278 3.26 18.58 19.64
N ARG A 279 2.78 19.03 18.47
CA ARG A 279 3.13 20.35 17.88
C ARG A 279 2.77 21.51 18.82
N LYS A 280 1.63 21.45 19.51
CA LYS A 280 1.26 22.45 20.54
C LYS A 280 2.27 22.52 21.70
N LEU A 281 3.02 21.45 21.94
CA LEU A 281 4.08 21.35 22.94
C LEU A 281 5.49 21.39 22.33
N GLN A 282 5.68 22.16 21.24
CA GLN A 282 6.95 22.31 20.51
C GLN A 282 8.22 22.54 21.37
N LYS A 283 8.09 23.03 22.61
CA LYS A 283 9.20 23.19 23.56
C LYS A 283 9.95 21.87 23.87
N TYR A 284 9.30 20.72 23.66
CA TYR A 284 9.90 19.40 23.89
C TYR A 284 10.70 18.86 22.70
N ILE A 285 10.40 19.27 21.47
CA ILE A 285 11.10 18.84 20.26
C ILE A 285 12.63 19.06 20.35
N PRO A 286 13.15 20.24 20.74
CA PRO A 286 14.59 20.44 20.90
C PRO A 286 15.20 19.67 22.09
N LEU A 287 14.38 19.03 22.94
CA LEU A 287 14.83 18.17 24.03
C LEU A 287 14.88 16.69 23.61
N ILE A 288 14.01 16.28 22.69
CA ILE A 288 13.88 14.91 22.17
C ILE A 288 14.97 14.62 21.14
N ILE A 289 15.13 15.50 20.13
CA ILE A 289 16.06 15.29 19.00
C ILE A 289 17.48 14.96 19.48
N PRO A 290 18.09 15.69 20.44
CA PRO A 290 19.43 15.35 20.91
C PRO A 290 19.54 13.98 21.57
N GLN A 291 18.44 13.43 22.14
CA GLN A 291 18.46 12.08 22.70
C GLN A 291 18.51 11.01 21.62
N LEU A 292 17.69 11.17 20.56
CA LEU A 292 17.72 10.27 19.40
C LEU A 292 19.09 10.29 18.73
N LEU A 293 19.64 11.49 18.50
CA LEU A 293 21.00 11.66 17.95
C LEU A 293 22.08 11.07 18.86
N ALA A 294 21.92 11.12 20.19
CA ALA A 294 22.87 10.49 21.10
C ALA A 294 22.81 8.96 21.03
N MET A 295 21.62 8.38 20.83
CA MET A 295 21.46 6.94 20.60
C MET A 295 22.12 6.50 19.28
N MET A 296 22.02 7.32 18.22
CA MET A 296 22.69 7.07 16.93
C MET A 296 24.23 7.16 16.99
N VAL A 297 24.80 7.78 18.03
CA VAL A 297 26.26 7.88 18.25
C VAL A 297 26.81 6.63 18.94
N ASP A 298 25.95 5.77 19.49
CA ASP A 298 26.31 4.60 20.29
C ASP A 298 26.79 3.42 19.43
N LEU A 299 27.93 3.61 18.75
CA LEU A 299 28.52 2.66 17.82
C LEU A 299 29.84 2.09 18.35
N ASP A 300 29.98 0.78 18.28
CA ASP A 300 31.26 0.11 18.51
C ASP A 300 32.22 0.31 17.33
N ASP A 301 33.52 0.43 17.65
CA ASP A 301 34.60 0.58 16.67
C ASP A 301 35.27 -0.77 16.46
N ASP A 302 34.64 -1.58 15.60
CA ASP A 302 35.21 -2.83 15.12
C ASP A 302 36.14 -2.56 13.91
N PRO A 303 37.46 -2.85 14.02
CA PRO A 303 38.41 -2.69 12.93
C PRO A 303 38.17 -3.61 11.73
N GLU A 304 37.54 -4.78 11.92
CA GLU A 304 37.31 -5.75 10.83
C GLU A 304 36.03 -5.47 10.05
N TRP A 305 35.12 -4.65 10.60
CA TRP A 305 33.87 -4.24 9.97
C TRP A 305 34.03 -3.89 8.49
N SER A 306 35.03 -3.07 8.14
CA SER A 306 35.19 -2.56 6.76
C SER A 306 35.61 -3.60 5.73
N ILE A 307 36.25 -4.70 6.18
CA ILE A 307 36.81 -5.78 5.35
C ILE A 307 35.97 -7.06 5.38
N SER A 308 34.95 -7.13 6.24
CA SER A 308 34.02 -8.27 6.27
C SER A 308 33.31 -8.44 4.93
N ASP A 309 33.26 -9.67 4.45
CA ASP A 309 32.48 -10.08 3.28
C ASP A 309 31.04 -10.46 3.66
N GLU A 310 30.78 -10.68 4.95
CA GLU A 310 29.46 -10.96 5.49
C GLU A 310 28.92 -9.72 6.21
N ILE A 311 27.66 -9.38 5.92
CA ILE A 311 26.92 -8.36 6.65
C ILE A 311 26.25 -9.12 7.80
N GLU A 312 26.70 -8.87 9.03
CA GLU A 312 25.99 -9.35 10.22
C GLU A 312 24.60 -8.73 10.23
N ASP A 313 23.58 -9.52 10.59
CA ASP A 313 22.22 -9.03 10.76
C ASP A 313 22.24 -7.86 11.77
N GLU A 314 21.59 -6.76 11.40
CA GLU A 314 21.53 -5.60 12.29
C GLU A 314 20.79 -5.99 13.56
N ASP A 315 21.40 -5.68 14.71
CA ASP A 315 20.70 -5.77 15.99
C ASP A 315 19.60 -4.70 15.99
N TYR A 316 18.38 -5.11 15.61
CA TYR A 316 17.20 -4.26 15.55
C TYR A 316 16.85 -3.65 16.92
N GLU A 317 17.35 -4.25 18.02
CA GLU A 317 17.20 -3.73 19.37
C GLU A 317 18.33 -2.77 19.77
N SER A 318 19.30 -2.50 18.88
CA SER A 318 20.40 -1.56 19.19
C SER A 318 19.93 -0.10 19.31
N ASN A 319 20.59 0.65 20.19
CA ASN A 319 20.34 2.09 20.34
C ASN A 319 20.44 2.85 19.00
N THR A 320 21.34 2.44 18.12
CA THR A 320 21.58 3.11 16.84
C THR A 320 20.40 2.98 15.90
N VAL A 321 19.86 1.76 15.74
CA VAL A 321 18.72 1.49 14.84
C VAL A 321 17.45 2.13 15.40
N VAL A 322 17.19 1.97 16.70
CA VAL A 322 16.03 2.60 17.36
C VAL A 322 16.09 4.12 17.26
N GLY A 323 17.26 4.73 17.48
CA GLY A 323 17.44 6.18 17.41
C GLY A 323 17.20 6.75 16.01
N GLU A 324 17.65 6.04 14.97
CA GLU A 324 17.46 6.41 13.56
C GLU A 324 15.99 6.27 13.14
N SER A 325 15.40 5.08 13.34
CA SER A 325 14.00 4.81 12.98
C SER A 325 13.02 5.75 13.72
N SER A 326 13.28 6.02 15.00
CA SER A 326 12.47 6.97 15.78
C SER A 326 12.57 8.40 15.26
N LEU A 327 13.73 8.81 14.74
CA LEU A 327 13.92 10.15 14.18
C LEU A 327 13.16 10.32 12.86
N ASP A 328 13.20 9.31 12.00
CA ASP A 328 12.44 9.27 10.76
C ASP A 328 10.92 9.32 11.03
N ARG A 329 10.39 8.38 11.82
CA ARG A 329 8.97 8.35 12.21
C ARG A 329 8.51 9.67 12.83
N LEU A 330 9.33 10.30 13.67
CA LEU A 330 9.04 11.61 14.25
C LEU A 330 9.03 12.74 13.20
N ALA A 331 9.92 12.69 12.21
CA ALA A 331 9.96 13.63 11.08
C ALA A 331 8.73 13.51 10.19
N CYS A 332 8.35 12.29 9.83
CA CYS A 332 7.15 11.99 9.04
C CYS A 332 5.88 12.43 9.77
N ALA A 333 5.77 12.16 11.07
CA ALA A 333 4.59 12.48 11.86
C ALA A 333 4.40 13.99 12.12
N LEU A 334 5.47 14.72 12.45
CA LEU A 334 5.38 16.13 12.85
C LEU A 334 5.64 17.12 11.71
N GLY A 335 6.17 16.64 10.59
CA GLY A 335 6.46 17.38 9.38
C GLY A 335 7.71 18.27 9.46
N GLY A 336 8.30 18.54 8.30
CA GLY A 336 9.54 19.30 8.18
C GLY A 336 9.50 20.74 8.66
N LYS A 337 8.33 21.40 8.74
CA LYS A 337 8.24 22.75 9.36
C LYS A 337 8.63 22.73 10.85
N THR A 338 8.33 21.62 11.53
CA THR A 338 8.57 21.44 12.97
C THR A 338 9.97 20.90 13.23
N ILE A 339 10.38 19.85 12.50
CA ILE A 339 11.61 19.09 12.82
C ILE A 339 12.86 19.73 12.22
N LEU A 340 12.81 20.16 10.95
CA LEU A 340 14.00 20.62 10.21
C LEU A 340 14.77 21.78 10.87
N PRO A 341 14.14 22.78 11.51
CA PRO A 341 14.89 23.86 12.19
C PRO A 341 15.82 23.37 13.30
N HIS A 342 15.43 22.29 13.99
CA HIS A 342 16.22 21.72 15.08
C HIS A 342 17.36 20.83 14.55
N ILE A 343 17.09 20.12 13.46
CA ILE A 343 18.09 19.33 12.74
C ILE A 343 19.18 20.22 12.17
N THR A 344 18.80 21.27 11.44
CA THR A 344 19.74 22.23 10.84
C THR A 344 20.58 22.99 11.87
N ALA A 345 20.10 23.13 13.11
CA ALA A 345 20.88 23.71 14.20
C ALA A 345 21.92 22.74 14.82
N THR A 346 21.64 21.44 14.80
CA THR A 346 22.42 20.43 15.54
C THR A 346 23.42 19.69 14.64
N ILE A 347 22.98 19.22 13.47
CA ILE A 347 23.79 18.38 12.57
C ILE A 347 25.13 19.02 12.17
N PRO A 348 25.22 20.33 11.84
CA PRO A 348 26.50 20.94 11.48
C PRO A 348 27.58 20.79 12.56
N GLN A 349 27.20 20.75 13.84
CA GLN A 349 28.16 20.53 14.93
C GLN A 349 28.64 19.08 14.99
N MET A 350 27.74 18.12 14.72
CA MET A 350 28.06 16.69 14.66
C MET A 350 28.99 16.37 13.49
N LEU A 351 28.71 16.92 12.31
CA LEU A 351 29.53 16.71 11.10
C LEU A 351 30.95 17.29 11.21
N ASN A 352 31.15 18.32 12.04
CA ASN A 352 32.47 18.91 12.29
C ASN A 352 33.20 18.28 13.50
N ASN A 353 32.61 17.27 14.16
CA ASN A 353 33.19 16.65 15.34
C ASN A 353 34.40 15.75 14.96
N PRO A 354 35.52 15.79 15.71
CA PRO A 354 36.66 14.90 15.47
C PRO A 354 36.33 13.42 15.64
N ASP A 355 35.38 13.06 16.51
CA ASP A 355 34.90 11.70 16.66
C ASP A 355 34.06 11.30 15.44
N TRP A 356 34.45 10.19 14.81
CA TRP A 356 33.81 9.71 13.59
C TRP A 356 32.36 9.29 13.83
N ARG A 357 32.01 8.85 15.05
CA ARG A 357 30.64 8.42 15.41
C ARG A 357 29.63 9.55 15.28
N TYR A 358 30.03 10.77 15.65
CA TYR A 358 29.18 11.96 15.49
C TYR A 358 29.01 12.33 14.02
N ARG A 359 30.07 12.23 13.21
CA ARG A 359 29.96 12.48 11.76
C ARG A 359 29.08 11.45 11.08
N HIS A 360 29.23 10.18 11.45
CA HIS A 360 28.36 9.09 11.02
C HIS A 360 26.89 9.37 11.38
N ALA A 361 26.58 9.55 12.66
CA ALA A 361 25.22 9.82 13.13
C ALA A 361 24.62 11.08 12.49
N GLY A 362 25.43 12.11 12.26
CA GLY A 362 24.99 13.32 11.56
C GLY A 362 24.59 13.08 10.10
N LEU A 363 25.25 12.14 9.40
CA LEU A 363 24.88 11.76 8.03
C LEU A 363 23.64 10.87 8.02
N MET A 364 23.56 9.87 8.90
CA MET A 364 22.37 9.01 9.03
C MET A 364 21.13 9.82 9.44
N ALA A 365 21.30 10.84 10.28
CA ALA A 365 20.21 11.74 10.64
C ALA A 365 19.72 12.61 9.46
N ILE A 366 20.59 12.94 8.49
CA ILE A 366 20.15 13.60 7.25
C ILE A 366 19.32 12.62 6.41
N SER A 367 19.74 11.35 6.33
CA SER A 367 18.96 10.30 5.66
C SER A 367 17.58 10.15 6.29
N ALA A 368 17.52 9.95 7.62
CA ALA A 368 16.31 9.67 8.36
C ALA A 368 15.25 10.78 8.26
N VAL A 369 15.63 12.05 8.22
CA VAL A 369 14.63 13.13 8.15
C VAL A 369 14.23 13.50 6.72
N GLY A 370 14.85 12.88 5.70
CA GLY A 370 14.69 13.25 4.30
C GLY A 370 13.24 13.14 3.83
N GLU A 371 12.59 12.02 4.10
CA GLU A 371 11.19 11.75 3.77
C GLU A 371 10.24 12.74 4.47
N GLY A 372 10.25 12.77 5.81
CA GLY A 372 9.34 13.63 6.59
C GLY A 372 9.58 15.15 6.43
N CYS A 373 10.77 15.55 5.97
CA CYS A 373 11.13 16.95 5.75
C CYS A 373 11.27 17.34 4.27
N GLN A 374 10.89 16.46 3.33
CA GLN A 374 11.15 16.59 1.90
C GLN A 374 10.79 17.99 1.37
N LYS A 375 9.53 18.42 1.56
CA LYS A 375 9.01 19.70 1.05
C LYS A 375 9.85 20.91 1.49
N GLN A 376 10.32 20.95 2.73
CA GLN A 376 11.14 22.05 3.25
C GLN A 376 12.62 21.90 2.91
N MET A 377 13.13 20.67 2.86
CA MET A 377 14.52 20.36 2.50
C MET A 377 14.82 20.63 1.03
N GLU A 378 13.85 20.53 0.11
CA GLU A 378 14.04 20.86 -1.31
C GLU A 378 14.66 22.24 -1.55
N ALA A 379 14.28 23.25 -0.75
CA ALA A 379 14.81 24.60 -0.83
C ALA A 379 16.27 24.69 -0.35
N LEU A 380 16.68 23.80 0.56
CA LEU A 380 18.03 23.73 1.13
C LEU A 380 18.91 22.68 0.45
N LEU A 381 18.35 21.91 -0.48
CA LEU A 381 18.95 20.71 -1.04
C LEU A 381 20.36 20.95 -1.58
N GLN A 382 20.60 22.09 -2.26
CA GLN A 382 21.95 22.47 -2.72
C GLN A 382 22.97 22.54 -1.58
N SER A 383 22.61 23.18 -0.46
CA SER A 383 23.47 23.31 0.71
C SER A 383 23.69 21.97 1.41
N VAL A 384 22.64 21.15 1.51
CA VAL A 384 22.72 19.81 2.11
C VAL A 384 23.66 18.93 1.27
N THR A 385 23.47 18.87 -0.05
CA THR A 385 24.32 18.10 -0.95
C THR A 385 25.79 18.56 -0.90
N ASP A 386 26.03 19.88 -0.90
CA ASP A 386 27.40 20.42 -0.80
C ASP A 386 28.06 20.11 0.56
N THR A 387 27.27 19.86 1.60
CA THR A 387 27.73 19.46 2.93
C THR A 387 28.02 17.96 3.00
N VAL A 388 27.17 17.11 2.39
CA VAL A 388 27.26 15.65 2.46
C VAL A 388 28.38 15.09 1.57
N LEU A 389 28.48 15.55 0.31
CA LEU A 389 29.41 14.96 -0.67
C LEU A 389 30.89 14.92 -0.26
N PRO A 390 31.45 15.91 0.45
CA PRO A 390 32.82 15.83 0.95
C PRO A 390 33.10 14.60 1.83
N PHE A 391 32.09 14.09 2.56
CA PHE A 391 32.24 12.93 3.46
C PHE A 391 32.41 11.60 2.74
N LEU A 392 32.18 11.54 1.41
CA LEU A 392 32.59 10.39 0.59
C LEU A 392 34.10 10.16 0.64
N ASN A 393 34.89 11.16 1.05
CA ASN A 393 36.33 11.10 1.23
C ASN A 393 36.77 11.16 2.71
N ASP A 394 35.86 10.94 3.67
CA ASP A 394 36.22 10.95 5.10
C ASP A 394 37.30 9.88 5.41
N PRO A 395 38.26 10.16 6.30
CA PRO A 395 39.28 9.18 6.67
C PRO A 395 38.69 7.89 7.27
N HIS A 396 37.49 7.93 7.86
CA HIS A 396 36.88 6.77 8.49
C HIS A 396 35.95 6.02 7.53
N PRO A 397 36.10 4.69 7.34
CA PRO A 397 35.28 3.92 6.39
C PRO A 397 33.78 3.96 6.72
N ARG A 398 33.39 3.88 7.99
CA ARG A 398 31.96 3.98 8.37
C ARG A 398 31.36 5.35 8.05
N VAL A 399 32.12 6.44 8.11
CA VAL A 399 31.61 7.77 7.73
C VAL A 399 31.40 7.86 6.23
N ARG A 400 32.31 7.27 5.43
CA ARG A 400 32.13 7.15 3.97
C ARG A 400 30.91 6.28 3.61
N TYR A 401 30.67 5.20 4.36
CA TYR A 401 29.46 4.41 4.26
C TYR A 401 28.21 5.25 4.54
N ALA A 402 28.15 5.95 5.69
CA ALA A 402 27.00 6.82 5.99
C ALA A 402 26.81 7.97 4.97
N ALA A 403 27.89 8.45 4.35
CA ALA A 403 27.80 9.43 3.27
C ALA A 403 27.18 8.83 2.00
N CYS A 404 27.54 7.59 1.65
CA CYS A 404 26.86 6.85 0.59
C CYS A 404 25.38 6.63 0.93
N ASN A 405 25.05 6.26 2.18
CA ASN A 405 23.67 6.11 2.64
C ASN A 405 22.87 7.39 2.42
N ALA A 406 23.37 8.52 2.92
CA ALA A 406 22.73 9.82 2.77
C ALA A 406 22.54 10.22 1.29
N VAL A 407 23.53 9.97 0.43
CA VAL A 407 23.41 10.24 -1.02
C VAL A 407 22.37 9.32 -1.66
N GLY A 408 22.33 8.04 -1.29
CA GLY A 408 21.34 7.07 -1.77
C GLY A 408 19.93 7.46 -1.37
N GLN A 409 19.70 7.70 -0.07
CA GLN A 409 18.41 8.09 0.47
C GLN A 409 17.92 9.42 -0.12
N MET A 410 18.79 10.44 -0.21
CA MET A 410 18.44 11.70 -0.89
C MET A 410 18.10 11.51 -2.37
N SER A 411 18.62 10.46 -3.03
CA SER A 411 18.28 10.19 -4.42
C SER A 411 16.85 9.68 -4.55
N THR A 412 16.38 8.88 -3.58
CA THR A 412 15.00 8.38 -3.52
C THR A 412 14.05 9.48 -3.04
N ASP A 413 14.31 10.08 -1.87
CA ASP A 413 13.41 11.06 -1.25
C ASP A 413 13.19 12.30 -2.12
N PHE A 414 14.19 12.73 -2.90
CA PHE A 414 14.11 13.95 -3.71
C PHE A 414 14.09 13.66 -5.21
N ALA A 415 13.70 12.45 -5.61
CA ALA A 415 13.48 12.08 -7.00
C ALA A 415 12.39 12.93 -7.67
N ASN A 416 12.50 13.40 -8.91
CA ASN A 416 13.62 13.36 -9.86
C ASN A 416 14.49 14.64 -9.80
N ALA A 417 14.19 15.53 -8.85
CA ALA A 417 14.80 16.86 -8.77
C ALA A 417 16.28 16.78 -8.37
N PHE A 418 16.62 15.84 -7.48
CA PHE A 418 18.00 15.60 -7.05
C PHE A 418 18.88 15.16 -8.21
N GLN A 419 18.43 14.17 -8.98
CA GLN A 419 19.14 13.64 -10.14
C GLN A 419 19.40 14.75 -11.16
N ARG A 420 18.37 15.54 -11.50
CA ARG A 420 18.49 16.64 -12.47
C ARG A 420 19.46 17.75 -12.03
N LYS A 421 19.59 18.03 -10.74
CA LYS A 421 20.42 19.14 -10.23
C LYS A 421 21.86 18.72 -9.93
N PHE A 422 22.06 17.50 -9.41
CA PHE A 422 23.32 17.13 -8.77
C PHE A 422 24.10 16.01 -9.47
N HIS A 423 23.60 15.47 -10.58
CA HIS A 423 24.27 14.40 -11.34
C HIS A 423 25.76 14.67 -11.62
N MET A 424 26.14 15.92 -11.90
CA MET A 424 27.54 16.31 -12.17
C MET A 424 28.50 16.12 -10.99
N LYS A 425 28.00 16.11 -9.75
CA LYS A 425 28.80 15.93 -8.53
C LYS A 425 28.61 14.53 -7.94
N VAL A 426 27.36 14.06 -7.90
CA VAL A 426 26.99 12.78 -7.26
C VAL A 426 27.59 11.60 -8.01
N ILE A 427 27.38 11.51 -9.33
CA ILE A 427 27.87 10.36 -10.12
C ILE A 427 29.40 10.25 -10.00
N PRO A 428 30.21 11.30 -10.27
CA PRO A 428 31.67 11.18 -10.10
C PRO A 428 32.09 10.87 -8.67
N GLY A 429 31.38 11.39 -7.66
CA GLY A 429 31.64 11.10 -6.25
C GLY A 429 31.46 9.61 -5.93
N LEU A 430 30.34 9.02 -6.31
CA LEU A 430 30.08 7.59 -6.09
C LEU A 430 31.04 6.71 -6.89
N LEU A 431 31.33 7.07 -8.15
CA LEU A 431 32.31 6.35 -8.97
C LEU A 431 33.73 6.40 -8.39
N HIS A 432 34.08 7.46 -7.64
CA HIS A 432 35.34 7.54 -6.92
C HIS A 432 35.37 6.60 -5.71
N VAL A 433 34.29 6.53 -4.93
CA VAL A 433 34.20 5.59 -3.80
C VAL A 433 34.26 4.14 -4.26
N LEU A 434 33.75 3.83 -5.47
CA LEU A 434 33.92 2.52 -6.10
C LEU A 434 35.38 2.13 -6.35
N ASP A 435 36.36 3.04 -6.27
CA ASP A 435 37.79 2.71 -6.35
C ASP A 435 38.39 2.27 -5.00
N ASP A 436 37.63 2.30 -3.91
CA ASP A 436 38.09 1.89 -2.58
C ASP A 436 38.14 0.38 -2.39
N LEU A 437 39.11 -0.26 -3.05
CA LEU A 437 39.33 -1.70 -2.99
C LEU A 437 39.70 -2.22 -1.59
N ALA A 438 40.13 -1.33 -0.68
CA ALA A 438 40.54 -1.70 0.67
C ALA A 438 39.35 -1.85 1.63
N ASN A 439 38.18 -1.28 1.30
CA ASN A 439 37.00 -1.29 2.16
C ASN A 439 35.77 -1.80 1.39
N PRO A 440 35.64 -3.13 1.18
CA PRO A 440 34.53 -3.77 0.47
C PRO A 440 33.13 -3.28 0.87
N ARG A 441 32.85 -3.08 2.17
CA ARG A 441 31.53 -2.58 2.61
C ARG A 441 31.21 -1.18 2.09
N VAL A 442 32.20 -0.29 2.08
CA VAL A 442 32.05 1.08 1.56
C VAL A 442 31.88 1.04 0.05
N GLN A 443 32.66 0.20 -0.64
CA GLN A 443 32.58 0.01 -2.07
C GLN A 443 31.20 -0.51 -2.51
N ALA A 444 30.69 -1.56 -1.83
CA ALA A 444 29.35 -2.09 -2.08
C ALA A 444 28.30 -0.99 -1.87
N HIS A 445 28.33 -0.30 -0.74
CA HIS A 445 27.32 0.70 -0.44
C HIS A 445 27.34 1.92 -1.38
N ALA A 446 28.48 2.27 -1.96
CA ALA A 446 28.53 3.25 -3.06
C ALA A 446 27.81 2.75 -4.33
N GLY A 447 27.90 1.44 -4.63
CA GLY A 447 27.11 0.80 -5.67
C GLY A 447 25.61 0.82 -5.36
N ALA A 448 25.22 0.58 -4.10
CA ALA A 448 23.83 0.69 -3.66
C ALA A 448 23.30 2.12 -3.82
N ALA A 449 24.04 3.14 -3.35
CA ALA A 449 23.65 4.54 -3.57
C ALA A 449 23.55 4.90 -5.07
N LEU A 450 24.34 4.27 -5.94
CA LEU A 450 24.25 4.45 -7.38
C LEU A 450 23.00 3.79 -7.98
N VAL A 451 22.53 2.67 -7.42
CA VAL A 451 21.21 2.08 -7.74
C VAL A 451 20.10 3.09 -7.46
N ASN A 452 19.98 3.59 -6.22
CA ASN A 452 18.98 4.60 -5.85
C ASN A 452 19.05 5.84 -6.75
N PHE A 453 20.27 6.29 -7.10
CA PHE A 453 20.43 7.41 -8.01
C PHE A 453 19.89 7.11 -9.41
N CYS A 454 20.14 5.91 -9.96
CA CYS A 454 19.82 5.56 -11.34
C CYS A 454 18.37 5.12 -11.54
N GLU A 455 17.72 4.53 -10.54
CA GLU A 455 16.35 4.01 -10.61
C GLU A 455 15.35 5.08 -11.05
N ASP A 456 15.36 6.24 -10.38
CA ASP A 456 14.51 7.39 -10.70
C ASP A 456 15.21 8.46 -11.57
N CYS A 457 16.39 8.15 -12.14
CA CYS A 457 17.08 9.12 -12.98
C CYS A 457 16.40 9.24 -14.35
N PRO A 458 16.03 10.45 -14.79
CA PRO A 458 15.58 10.63 -16.17
C PRO A 458 16.65 10.15 -17.15
N LYS A 459 16.26 9.34 -18.14
CA LYS A 459 17.17 8.76 -19.15
C LYS A 459 18.10 9.80 -19.80
N SER A 460 17.56 11.00 -20.08
CA SER A 460 18.30 12.12 -20.66
C SER A 460 19.42 12.67 -19.75
N THR A 461 19.24 12.58 -18.43
CA THR A 461 20.23 13.00 -17.42
C THR A 461 21.33 11.96 -17.25
N LEU A 462 20.99 10.66 -17.30
CA LEU A 462 21.95 9.56 -17.10
C LEU A 462 22.84 9.33 -18.33
N HIS A 463 22.29 9.50 -19.54
CA HIS A 463 22.96 9.18 -20.81
C HIS A 463 24.38 9.76 -20.96
N PRO A 464 24.68 11.03 -20.62
CA PRO A 464 26.04 11.59 -20.74
C PRO A 464 27.10 10.89 -19.86
N TYR A 465 26.68 10.15 -18.84
CA TYR A 465 27.56 9.46 -17.89
C TYR A 465 27.66 7.96 -18.15
N LEU A 466 26.83 7.42 -19.05
CA LEU A 466 26.67 5.97 -19.26
C LEU A 466 28.02 5.28 -19.51
N ASP A 467 28.83 5.81 -20.43
CA ASP A 467 30.16 5.25 -20.72
C ASP A 467 31.09 5.24 -19.50
N SER A 468 31.07 6.30 -18.69
CA SER A 468 31.90 6.42 -17.49
C SER A 468 31.44 5.46 -16.39
N ILE A 469 30.12 5.33 -16.20
CA ILE A 469 29.53 4.41 -15.23
C ILE A 469 29.87 2.98 -15.64
N LEU A 470 29.59 2.59 -16.88
CA LEU A 470 29.83 1.23 -17.36
C LEU A 470 31.32 0.89 -17.40
N ALA A 471 32.20 1.81 -17.77
CA ALA A 471 33.64 1.58 -17.68
C ALA A 471 34.10 1.34 -16.24
N LYS A 472 33.55 2.07 -15.26
CA LYS A 472 33.84 1.83 -13.84
C LYS A 472 33.32 0.47 -13.39
N LEU A 473 32.05 0.15 -13.68
CA LEU A 473 31.43 -1.13 -13.32
C LEU A 473 32.17 -2.31 -13.95
N GLU A 474 32.59 -2.22 -15.22
CA GLU A 474 33.39 -3.27 -15.87
C GLU A 474 34.73 -3.50 -15.18
N ALA A 475 35.43 -2.41 -14.81
CA ALA A 475 36.71 -2.50 -14.11
C ALA A 475 36.55 -3.16 -12.73
N VAL A 476 35.54 -2.76 -11.95
CA VAL A 476 35.26 -3.34 -10.63
C VAL A 476 34.82 -4.81 -10.78
N LEU A 477 33.91 -5.11 -11.70
CA LEU A 477 33.44 -6.47 -11.99
C LEU A 477 34.62 -7.39 -12.33
N SER A 478 35.53 -6.94 -13.20
CA SER A 478 36.70 -7.72 -13.61
C SER A 478 37.66 -7.98 -12.44
N ALA A 479 37.91 -6.96 -11.60
CA ALA A 479 38.76 -7.10 -10.42
C ALA A 479 38.14 -8.05 -9.38
N LYS A 480 36.85 -7.86 -9.08
CA LYS A 480 36.15 -8.69 -8.09
C LYS A 480 35.91 -10.11 -8.58
N LEU A 481 35.83 -10.36 -9.88
CA LEU A 481 35.75 -11.73 -10.41
C LEU A 481 37.05 -12.48 -10.13
N GLN A 482 38.20 -11.82 -10.23
CA GLN A 482 39.48 -12.42 -9.88
C GLN A 482 39.59 -12.66 -8.37
N GLU A 483 39.11 -11.73 -7.54
CA GLU A 483 39.08 -11.91 -6.08
C GLU A 483 38.15 -13.05 -5.66
N LEU A 484 36.95 -13.15 -6.24
CA LEU A 484 36.01 -14.26 -6.02
C LEU A 484 36.67 -15.61 -6.31
N LEU A 485 37.39 -15.73 -7.43
CA LEU A 485 38.09 -16.97 -7.81
C LEU A 485 39.27 -17.31 -6.88
N GLN A 486 39.92 -16.30 -6.28
CA GLN A 486 41.11 -16.49 -5.43
C GLN A 486 40.79 -16.66 -3.95
N ARG A 487 39.78 -15.93 -3.45
CA ARG A 487 39.48 -15.74 -2.03
C ARG A 487 38.04 -16.09 -1.66
N GLY A 488 37.15 -16.23 -2.63
CA GLY A 488 35.73 -16.53 -2.40
C GLY A 488 34.88 -15.33 -1.96
N THR A 489 35.40 -14.10 -2.02
CA THR A 489 34.68 -12.89 -1.59
C THR A 489 33.58 -12.49 -2.58
N LYS A 490 32.36 -12.25 -2.10
CA LYS A 490 31.16 -12.04 -2.93
C LYS A 490 30.46 -10.69 -2.75
N LEU A 491 30.63 -10.00 -1.62
CA LEU A 491 29.83 -8.81 -1.24
C LEU A 491 29.76 -7.73 -2.34
N VAL A 492 30.92 -7.27 -2.80
CA VAL A 492 30.99 -6.21 -3.83
C VAL A 492 30.49 -6.72 -5.18
N MET A 493 30.74 -8.00 -5.49
CA MET A 493 30.28 -8.60 -6.75
C MET A 493 28.76 -8.60 -6.82
N GLU A 494 28.09 -9.03 -5.75
CA GLU A 494 26.64 -9.03 -5.65
C GLU A 494 26.06 -7.64 -5.92
N GLN A 495 26.62 -6.60 -5.30
CA GLN A 495 26.14 -5.24 -5.46
C GLN A 495 26.45 -4.64 -6.84
N VAL A 496 27.62 -4.91 -7.41
CA VAL A 496 28.00 -4.39 -8.74
C VAL A 496 27.10 -4.97 -9.84
N VAL A 497 26.75 -6.25 -9.72
CA VAL A 497 25.81 -6.91 -10.64
C VAL A 497 24.42 -6.29 -10.54
N THR A 498 23.91 -6.04 -9.33
CA THR A 498 22.65 -5.31 -9.14
C THR A 498 22.71 -3.89 -9.72
N THR A 499 23.80 -3.16 -9.47
CA THR A 499 24.01 -1.81 -10.02
C THR A 499 24.01 -1.80 -11.55
N LEU A 500 24.66 -2.78 -12.17
CA LEU A 500 24.66 -2.95 -13.62
C LEU A 500 23.25 -3.24 -14.16
N ALA A 501 22.49 -4.07 -13.45
CA ALA A 501 21.11 -4.39 -13.79
C ALA A 501 20.21 -3.15 -13.80
N THR A 502 20.27 -2.32 -12.75
CA THR A 502 19.52 -1.07 -12.65
C THR A 502 19.90 -0.10 -13.77
N VAL A 503 21.21 0.11 -14.02
CA VAL A 503 21.67 1.00 -15.09
C VAL A 503 21.14 0.52 -16.46
N ALA A 504 21.19 -0.80 -16.72
CA ALA A 504 20.66 -1.37 -17.96
C ALA A 504 19.15 -1.14 -18.09
N ASN A 505 18.39 -1.40 -17.03
CA ASN A 505 16.94 -1.19 -16.98
C ASN A 505 16.57 0.29 -17.22
N THR A 506 17.30 1.24 -16.63
CA THR A 506 17.03 2.67 -16.79
C THR A 506 17.34 3.16 -18.20
N VAL A 507 18.48 2.77 -18.81
CA VAL A 507 18.88 3.31 -20.13
C VAL A 507 18.32 2.55 -21.34
N GLU A 508 17.75 1.37 -21.10
CA GLU A 508 17.09 0.52 -22.10
C GLU A 508 17.95 0.31 -23.36
N GLU A 509 17.44 0.70 -24.53
CA GLU A 509 18.02 0.48 -25.84
C GLU A 509 19.46 1.03 -25.95
N LYS A 510 19.78 2.06 -25.16
CA LYS A 510 21.12 2.67 -25.12
C LYS A 510 22.18 1.75 -24.52
N PHE A 511 21.78 0.67 -23.85
CA PHE A 511 22.70 -0.35 -23.33
C PHE A 511 23.23 -1.28 -24.43
N ALA A 512 22.54 -1.39 -25.58
CA ALA A 512 22.88 -2.36 -26.64
C ALA A 512 24.35 -2.34 -27.11
N PRO A 513 25.04 -1.18 -27.25
CA PRO A 513 26.46 -1.13 -27.62
C PRO A 513 27.41 -1.73 -26.57
N HIS A 514 26.95 -1.91 -25.32
CA HIS A 514 27.76 -2.39 -24.21
C HIS A 514 27.48 -3.84 -23.85
N TYR A 515 26.45 -4.46 -24.44
CA TYR A 515 26.04 -5.83 -24.19
C TYR A 515 27.21 -6.82 -24.20
N ASP A 516 28.02 -6.77 -25.26
CA ASP A 516 29.13 -7.72 -25.49
C ASP A 516 30.29 -7.55 -24.49
N ARG A 517 30.34 -6.44 -23.73
CA ARG A 517 31.35 -6.19 -22.68
C ARG A 517 31.06 -7.00 -21.41
N PHE A 518 29.77 -7.18 -21.07
CA PHE A 518 29.36 -7.74 -19.78
C PHE A 518 28.84 -9.17 -19.87
N MET A 519 28.09 -9.50 -20.93
CA MET A 519 27.38 -10.78 -21.02
C MET A 519 28.28 -12.01 -20.85
N PRO A 520 29.50 -12.08 -21.43
CA PRO A 520 30.39 -13.23 -21.22
C PRO A 520 30.76 -13.45 -19.75
N SER A 521 31.07 -12.37 -19.01
CA SER A 521 31.44 -12.42 -17.60
C SER A 521 30.26 -12.85 -16.72
N LEU A 522 29.06 -12.35 -17.01
CA LEU A 522 27.84 -12.73 -16.29
C LEU A 522 27.49 -14.22 -16.51
N LYS A 523 27.56 -14.71 -17.76
CA LYS A 523 27.38 -16.14 -18.06
C LYS A 523 28.41 -17.00 -17.30
N TYR A 524 29.66 -16.55 -17.22
CA TYR A 524 30.70 -17.24 -16.48
C TYR A 524 30.37 -17.34 -14.98
N ILE A 525 29.90 -16.26 -14.35
CA ILE A 525 29.52 -16.26 -12.93
C ILE A 525 28.42 -17.29 -12.67
N VAL A 526 27.35 -17.32 -13.47
CA VAL A 526 26.24 -18.28 -13.32
C VAL A 526 26.71 -19.73 -13.50
N GLN A 527 27.61 -19.98 -14.46
CA GLN A 527 28.11 -21.32 -14.74
C GLN A 527 29.04 -21.89 -13.66
N ASN A 528 29.79 -21.04 -12.95
CA ASN A 528 30.87 -21.46 -12.05
C ASN A 528 30.54 -21.29 -10.56
N SER A 529 29.55 -20.47 -10.20
CA SER A 529 29.17 -20.20 -8.81
C SER A 529 28.11 -21.20 -8.32
N ASN A 530 28.48 -22.48 -8.23
CA ASN A 530 27.54 -23.58 -7.97
C ASN A 530 27.38 -23.99 -6.50
N SER A 531 28.22 -23.49 -5.58
CA SER A 531 28.08 -23.78 -4.14
C SER A 531 26.90 -23.02 -3.53
N THR A 532 26.46 -23.50 -2.36
CA THR A 532 25.40 -22.90 -1.55
C THR A 532 25.70 -21.44 -1.21
N ASP A 533 26.95 -21.12 -0.90
CA ASP A 533 27.38 -19.80 -0.44
C ASP A 533 27.25 -18.70 -1.51
N TYR A 534 27.10 -19.08 -2.78
CA TYR A 534 26.95 -18.16 -3.92
C TYR A 534 25.52 -18.16 -4.51
N ARG A 535 24.53 -18.76 -3.85
CA ARG A 535 23.13 -18.78 -4.32
C ARG A 535 22.60 -17.36 -4.59
N LEU A 536 22.82 -16.44 -3.66
CA LEU A 536 22.40 -15.03 -3.80
C LEU A 536 23.09 -14.34 -4.98
N LEU A 537 24.42 -14.45 -5.07
CA LEU A 537 25.19 -13.95 -6.22
C LEU A 537 24.68 -14.50 -7.55
N ARG A 538 24.41 -15.80 -7.63
CA ARG A 538 23.87 -16.43 -8.84
C ARG A 538 22.48 -15.87 -9.19
N GLY A 539 21.61 -15.72 -8.19
CA GLY A 539 20.29 -15.08 -8.34
C GLY A 539 20.38 -13.66 -8.89
N LYS A 540 21.15 -12.78 -8.23
CA LYS A 540 21.40 -11.39 -8.68
C LYS A 540 22.00 -11.33 -10.09
N THR A 541 22.88 -12.27 -10.44
CA THR A 541 23.47 -12.35 -11.80
C THR A 541 22.46 -12.76 -12.85
N ILE A 542 21.61 -13.74 -12.56
CA ILE A 542 20.49 -14.14 -13.42
C ILE A 542 19.54 -12.97 -13.66
N GLU A 543 19.24 -12.23 -12.59
CA GLU A 543 18.45 -11.02 -12.68
C GLU A 543 19.14 -9.95 -13.55
N CYS A 544 20.43 -9.70 -13.36
CA CYS A 544 21.16 -8.75 -14.20
C CYS A 544 21.12 -9.13 -15.68
N ILE A 545 21.34 -10.41 -16.00
CA ILE A 545 21.28 -10.94 -17.38
C ILE A 545 19.90 -10.69 -17.99
N SER A 546 18.83 -10.96 -17.26
CA SER A 546 17.46 -10.78 -17.77
C SER A 546 17.05 -9.31 -17.89
N PHE A 547 17.52 -8.40 -17.02
CA PHE A 547 17.35 -6.95 -17.21
C PHE A 547 18.12 -6.43 -18.43
N ILE A 548 19.37 -6.87 -18.61
CA ILE A 548 20.14 -6.52 -19.81
C ILE A 548 19.43 -7.03 -21.07
N GLY A 549 18.92 -8.26 -21.05
CA GLY A 549 18.16 -8.84 -22.16
C GLY A 549 16.90 -8.02 -22.50
N LEU A 550 16.18 -7.54 -21.48
CA LEU A 550 15.01 -6.69 -21.66
C LEU A 550 15.39 -5.32 -22.25
N ALA A 551 16.47 -4.72 -21.75
CA ALA A 551 16.96 -3.42 -22.17
C ALA A 551 17.41 -3.41 -23.64
N VAL A 552 18.14 -4.44 -24.09
CA VAL A 552 18.66 -4.52 -25.48
C VAL A 552 17.64 -5.05 -26.49
N GLY A 553 16.52 -5.59 -26.00
CA GLY A 553 15.44 -6.14 -26.82
C GLY A 553 15.73 -7.53 -27.41
N LYS A 554 14.67 -8.09 -27.99
CA LYS A 554 14.62 -9.47 -28.50
C LYS A 554 15.77 -9.77 -29.48
N ASP A 555 15.98 -8.93 -30.49
CA ASP A 555 16.92 -9.23 -31.58
C ASP A 555 18.38 -9.40 -31.11
N LYS A 556 18.82 -8.57 -30.16
CA LYS A 556 20.19 -8.64 -29.63
C LYS A 556 20.37 -9.77 -28.62
N PHE A 557 19.33 -10.07 -27.83
CA PHE A 557 19.39 -11.06 -26.75
C PHE A 557 19.13 -12.51 -27.19
N LEU A 558 18.29 -12.72 -28.21
CA LEU A 558 17.85 -14.05 -28.66
C LEU A 558 18.99 -15.05 -28.94
N PRO A 559 20.16 -14.66 -29.49
CA PRO A 559 21.29 -15.58 -29.70
C PRO A 559 21.81 -16.24 -28.41
N ASP A 560 21.78 -15.51 -27.29
CA ASP A 560 22.20 -16.01 -25.98
C ASP A 560 21.03 -16.59 -25.17
N ALA A 561 19.79 -16.22 -25.50
CA ALA A 561 18.60 -16.60 -24.74
C ALA A 561 18.49 -18.12 -24.53
N SER A 562 18.75 -18.94 -25.56
CA SER A 562 18.66 -20.40 -25.42
C SER A 562 19.69 -20.96 -24.43
N GLU A 563 20.93 -20.45 -24.46
CA GLU A 563 21.99 -20.86 -23.52
C GLU A 563 21.60 -20.45 -22.09
N ILE A 564 21.14 -19.21 -21.91
CA ILE A 564 20.74 -18.69 -20.59
C ILE A 564 19.54 -19.46 -20.04
N MET A 565 18.53 -19.75 -20.86
CA MET A 565 17.38 -20.57 -20.47
C MET A 565 17.82 -21.98 -20.04
N GLN A 566 18.78 -22.59 -20.72
CA GLN A 566 19.34 -23.88 -20.29
C GLN A 566 20.09 -23.79 -18.96
N LEU A 567 20.83 -22.69 -18.71
CA LEU A 567 21.49 -22.46 -17.42
C LEU A 567 20.46 -22.32 -16.29
N LEU A 568 19.41 -21.53 -16.50
CA LEU A 568 18.30 -21.38 -15.57
C LEU A 568 17.62 -22.72 -15.27
N LEU A 569 17.28 -23.49 -16.30
CA LEU A 569 16.66 -24.81 -16.14
C LEU A 569 17.58 -25.80 -15.40
N LYS A 570 18.89 -25.75 -15.64
CA LYS A 570 19.86 -26.61 -14.95
C LYS A 570 19.96 -26.27 -13.47
N THR A 571 19.94 -24.99 -13.12
CA THR A 571 19.83 -24.54 -11.73
C THR A 571 18.50 -24.98 -11.11
N GLN A 572 17.45 -25.11 -11.93
CA GLN A 572 16.12 -25.52 -11.52
C GLN A 572 15.92 -27.05 -11.37
N THR A 573 16.64 -27.90 -12.11
CA THR A 573 16.44 -29.38 -12.06
C THR A 573 16.71 -30.02 -10.69
N ASP A 574 17.16 -29.24 -9.71
CA ASP A 574 17.31 -29.60 -8.30
C ASP A 574 16.11 -29.15 -7.42
N ILE A 575 14.93 -28.77 -7.96
CA ILE A 575 13.77 -28.29 -7.17
C ILE A 575 13.36 -29.20 -5.99
N ASP A 576 13.49 -30.52 -6.11
CA ASP A 576 13.18 -31.44 -5.01
C ASP A 576 14.21 -31.38 -3.88
N SER A 577 15.38 -30.75 -4.10
CA SER A 577 16.44 -30.48 -3.14
C SER A 577 16.53 -29.00 -2.71
N LEU A 578 15.76 -28.10 -3.32
CA LEU A 578 15.68 -26.69 -2.92
C LEU A 578 14.72 -26.53 -1.73
N GLU A 579 15.25 -26.00 -0.64
CA GLU A 579 14.49 -25.63 0.56
C GLU A 579 13.49 -24.50 0.21
N ALA A 580 12.40 -24.41 0.98
CA ALA A 580 11.33 -23.45 0.70
C ALA A 580 11.76 -21.98 0.83
N ASP A 581 12.89 -21.72 1.50
CA ASP A 581 13.48 -20.42 1.78
C ASP A 581 14.74 -20.12 0.93
N ASP A 582 15.01 -20.89 -0.14
CA ASP A 582 16.23 -20.68 -0.93
C ASP A 582 16.18 -19.29 -1.62
N PRO A 583 17.12 -18.38 -1.31
CA PRO A 583 17.08 -16.97 -1.76
C PRO A 583 17.19 -16.82 -3.28
N GLN A 584 17.61 -17.85 -4.02
CA GLN A 584 17.70 -17.77 -5.48
C GLN A 584 16.34 -17.91 -6.19
N VAL A 585 15.32 -18.45 -5.52
CA VAL A 585 14.02 -18.80 -6.14
C VAL A 585 13.30 -17.54 -6.64
N SER A 586 13.26 -16.48 -5.83
CA SER A 586 12.65 -15.19 -6.19
C SER A 586 13.29 -14.60 -7.45
N TYR A 587 14.63 -14.52 -7.50
CA TYR A 587 15.36 -14.02 -8.66
C TYR A 587 15.11 -14.85 -9.93
N MET A 588 15.03 -16.17 -9.80
CA MET A 588 14.74 -17.06 -10.92
C MET A 588 13.33 -16.84 -11.47
N ILE A 589 12.33 -16.76 -10.59
CA ILE A 589 10.93 -16.48 -10.96
C ILE A 589 10.81 -15.16 -11.72
N SER A 590 11.40 -14.09 -11.18
CA SER A 590 11.42 -12.77 -11.82
C SER A 590 12.20 -12.74 -13.13
N ALA A 591 13.26 -13.54 -13.25
CA ALA A 591 14.00 -13.67 -14.50
C ALA A 591 13.19 -14.40 -15.59
N TRP A 592 12.46 -15.47 -15.26
CA TRP A 592 11.61 -16.18 -16.23
C TRP A 592 10.54 -15.26 -16.84
N ALA A 593 9.93 -14.40 -16.03
CA ALA A 593 8.99 -13.40 -16.50
C ALA A 593 9.57 -12.43 -17.51
N ARG A 594 10.77 -11.91 -17.24
CA ARG A 594 11.48 -11.05 -18.17
C ARG A 594 11.85 -11.80 -19.45
N MET A 595 12.29 -13.07 -19.34
CA MET A 595 12.51 -13.92 -20.52
C MET A 595 11.24 -14.12 -21.34
N CYS A 596 10.08 -14.32 -20.70
CA CYS A 596 8.80 -14.43 -21.37
C CYS A 596 8.45 -13.13 -22.11
N LYS A 597 8.62 -11.97 -21.47
CA LYS A 597 8.38 -10.67 -22.10
C LYS A 597 9.30 -10.41 -23.30
N ILE A 598 10.57 -10.82 -23.22
CA ILE A 598 11.55 -10.65 -24.31
C ILE A 598 11.25 -11.60 -25.47
N MET A 599 11.01 -12.88 -25.17
CA MET A 599 10.84 -13.91 -26.19
C MET A 599 9.45 -13.85 -26.81
N GLY A 600 8.41 -13.50 -26.06
CA GLY A 600 7.02 -13.55 -26.51
C GLY A 600 6.57 -15.00 -26.70
N THR A 601 5.92 -15.31 -27.81
CA THR A 601 5.31 -16.62 -28.07
C THR A 601 6.33 -17.77 -28.12
N GLU A 602 7.60 -17.51 -28.46
CA GLU A 602 8.67 -18.51 -28.42
C GLU A 602 8.95 -19.03 -27.00
N PHE A 603 8.52 -18.32 -25.95
CA PHE A 603 8.64 -18.78 -24.57
C PHE A 603 7.73 -19.98 -24.27
N THR A 604 6.65 -20.17 -25.04
CA THR A 604 5.66 -21.24 -24.82
C THR A 604 6.28 -22.63 -24.69
N GLN A 605 7.40 -22.89 -25.39
CA GLN A 605 8.12 -24.18 -25.32
C GLN A 605 8.70 -24.50 -23.93
N TYR A 606 8.93 -23.48 -23.09
CA TYR A 606 9.50 -23.61 -21.75
C TYR A 606 8.42 -23.70 -20.65
N MET A 607 7.16 -23.36 -20.98
CA MET A 607 6.05 -23.37 -20.03
C MET A 607 5.86 -24.69 -19.27
N PRO A 608 6.01 -25.89 -19.90
CA PRO A 608 5.91 -27.16 -19.16
C PRO A 608 6.96 -27.32 -18.05
N LEU A 609 8.08 -26.60 -18.12
CA LEU A 609 9.17 -26.65 -17.15
C LEU A 609 9.04 -25.53 -16.10
N VAL A 610 8.53 -24.35 -16.50
CA VAL A 610 8.40 -23.17 -15.65
C VAL A 610 7.13 -23.20 -14.79
N MET A 611 6.01 -23.72 -15.31
CA MET A 611 4.73 -23.72 -14.60
C MET A 611 4.72 -24.55 -13.31
N PRO A 612 5.24 -25.79 -13.25
CA PRO A 612 5.19 -26.59 -12.03
C PRO A 612 5.84 -25.92 -10.80
N PRO A 613 7.09 -25.41 -10.86
CA PRO A 613 7.69 -24.72 -9.71
C PRO A 613 6.96 -23.42 -9.38
N LEU A 614 6.49 -22.68 -10.39
CA LEU A 614 5.75 -21.44 -10.15
C LEU A 614 4.44 -21.70 -9.40
N MET A 615 3.68 -22.71 -9.80
CA MET A 615 2.45 -23.13 -9.13
C MET A 615 2.71 -23.62 -7.70
N LYS A 616 3.84 -24.31 -7.46
CA LYS A 616 4.26 -24.73 -6.10
C LYS A 616 4.47 -23.52 -5.19
N VAL A 617 5.23 -22.52 -5.63
CA VAL A 617 5.51 -21.29 -4.86
C VAL A 617 4.24 -20.46 -4.66
N ALA A 618 3.44 -20.26 -5.72
CA ALA A 618 2.17 -19.55 -5.62
C ALA A 618 1.14 -20.27 -4.71
N SER A 619 1.32 -21.57 -4.46
CA SER A 619 0.47 -22.39 -3.56
C SER A 619 1.00 -22.51 -2.13
N ILE A 620 2.12 -21.86 -1.77
CA ILE A 620 2.63 -21.86 -0.40
C ILE A 620 1.55 -21.41 0.57
N LYS A 621 1.40 -22.16 1.66
CA LYS A 621 0.50 -21.85 2.78
C LYS A 621 1.36 -21.34 3.92
N PRO A 622 1.12 -20.12 4.42
CA PRO A 622 1.85 -19.62 5.58
C PRO A 622 1.57 -20.50 6.79
N GLU A 623 2.59 -20.68 7.61
CA GLU A 623 2.42 -21.26 8.93
C GLU A 623 1.78 -20.20 9.84
N VAL A 624 0.73 -20.58 10.54
CA VAL A 624 0.02 -19.71 11.48
C VAL A 624 -0.04 -20.38 12.84
N ALA A 625 0.21 -19.62 13.89
CA ALA A 625 0.22 -20.10 15.27
C ALA A 625 -0.55 -19.13 16.18
N ILE A 626 -1.35 -19.67 17.08
CA ILE A 626 -1.87 -18.88 18.21
C ILE A 626 -0.92 -19.10 19.37
N ILE A 627 -0.21 -18.03 19.74
CA ILE A 627 0.87 -18.02 20.72
C ILE A 627 0.36 -17.40 22.00
N ASP A 628 0.56 -18.12 23.09
CA ASP A 628 0.24 -17.69 24.43
C ASP A 628 1.49 -17.06 25.04
N THR A 629 1.43 -15.78 25.46
CA THR A 629 2.63 -15.07 25.93
C THR A 629 3.26 -15.67 27.19
N ASP A 630 2.53 -16.52 27.92
CA ASP A 630 3.06 -17.25 29.08
C ASP A 630 3.70 -18.59 28.73
N ASP A 631 3.62 -19.05 27.47
CA ASP A 631 4.25 -20.29 27.04
C ASP A 631 5.76 -20.06 26.89
N PRO A 632 6.64 -20.82 27.57
CA PRO A 632 8.09 -20.72 27.36
C PRO A 632 8.53 -21.04 25.93
N LYS A 633 7.67 -21.65 25.10
CA LYS A 633 7.90 -21.80 23.65
C LYS A 633 7.57 -20.55 22.83
N SER A 634 6.97 -19.51 23.42
CA SER A 634 6.68 -18.25 22.72
C SER A 634 7.94 -17.59 22.14
N ASN A 635 9.10 -17.79 22.78
CA ASN A 635 10.40 -17.34 22.28
C ASN A 635 10.84 -18.02 20.97
N GLN A 636 10.19 -19.12 20.55
CA GLN A 636 10.44 -19.78 19.25
C GLN A 636 9.67 -19.13 18.09
N TYR A 637 8.90 -18.08 18.38
CA TYR A 637 8.15 -17.32 17.39
C TYR A 637 8.63 -15.88 17.44
N SER A 638 9.92 -15.67 17.18
CA SER A 638 10.55 -14.35 17.11
C SER A 638 10.57 -13.81 15.70
N GLU A 639 10.69 -12.49 15.57
CA GLU A 639 10.88 -11.81 14.29
C GLU A 639 12.16 -12.30 13.58
N ASP A 640 13.21 -12.66 14.34
CA ASP A 640 14.45 -13.26 13.82
C ASP A 640 14.22 -14.60 13.09
N GLU A 641 13.18 -15.36 13.45
CA GLU A 641 12.79 -16.61 12.80
C GLU A 641 11.73 -16.40 11.68
N GLY A 642 11.49 -15.13 11.30
CA GLY A 642 10.55 -14.75 10.24
C GLY A 642 9.09 -14.67 10.67
N TRP A 643 8.80 -14.66 11.99
CA TRP A 643 7.44 -14.59 12.51
C TRP A 643 7.02 -13.15 12.82
N GLN A 644 5.89 -12.72 12.25
CA GLN A 644 5.20 -11.50 12.67
C GLN A 644 4.08 -11.84 13.64
N LEU A 645 4.02 -11.13 14.77
CA LEU A 645 3.07 -11.39 15.84
C LEU A 645 2.06 -10.25 15.98
N ILE A 646 0.79 -10.54 15.75
CA ILE A 646 -0.32 -9.60 15.96
C ILE A 646 -0.98 -9.93 17.30
N SER A 647 -1.10 -8.97 18.21
CA SER A 647 -1.84 -9.23 19.46
C SER A 647 -3.35 -9.31 19.18
N LEU A 648 -3.99 -10.38 19.65
CA LEU A 648 -5.45 -10.57 19.54
C LEU A 648 -6.20 -10.04 20.78
N GLY A 649 -5.49 -9.36 21.69
CA GLY A 649 -5.95 -9.15 23.07
C GLY A 649 -5.70 -10.36 23.96
N ASP A 650 -6.03 -10.25 25.24
CA ASP A 650 -6.11 -11.38 26.20
C ASP A 650 -4.84 -12.22 26.37
N GLN A 651 -3.65 -11.61 26.19
CA GLN A 651 -2.34 -12.30 26.27
C GLN A 651 -2.12 -13.39 25.20
N GLN A 652 -2.90 -13.33 24.11
CA GLN A 652 -2.70 -14.16 22.93
C GLN A 652 -2.16 -13.33 21.77
N LYS A 653 -1.25 -13.93 21.01
CA LYS A 653 -0.68 -13.39 19.80
C LYS A 653 -0.97 -14.34 18.64
N PHE A 654 -1.43 -13.80 17.53
CA PHE A 654 -1.48 -14.50 16.26
C PHE A 654 -0.14 -14.33 15.56
N GLY A 655 0.64 -15.40 15.51
CA GLY A 655 1.88 -15.46 14.76
C GLY A 655 1.64 -15.92 13.33
N ILE A 656 2.24 -15.22 12.38
CA ILE A 656 2.31 -15.63 10.98
C ILE A 656 3.78 -15.75 10.61
N ASN A 657 4.17 -16.90 10.07
CA ASN A 657 5.48 -17.04 9.45
C ASN A 657 5.43 -16.34 8.08
N THR A 658 6.19 -15.26 7.94
CA THR A 658 6.24 -14.42 6.74
C THR A 658 7.20 -14.96 5.68
N VAL A 659 8.01 -15.98 6.00
CA VAL A 659 8.94 -16.62 5.06
C VAL A 659 8.15 -17.19 3.87
N GLY A 660 8.55 -16.83 2.66
CA GLY A 660 7.92 -17.29 1.43
C GLY A 660 6.71 -16.47 0.97
N LEU A 661 6.25 -15.48 1.74
CA LEU A 661 5.09 -14.66 1.36
C LEU A 661 5.41 -13.72 0.18
N GLU A 662 6.60 -13.12 0.16
CA GLU A 662 7.09 -12.30 -0.95
C GLU A 662 7.29 -13.13 -2.22
N GLU A 663 7.84 -14.34 -2.08
CA GLU A 663 7.97 -15.30 -3.18
C GLU A 663 6.62 -15.71 -3.74
N LYS A 664 5.63 -15.94 -2.86
CA LYS A 664 4.24 -16.23 -3.24
C LYS A 664 3.63 -15.07 -4.00
N SER A 665 3.79 -13.84 -3.51
CA SER A 665 3.35 -12.60 -4.16
C SER A 665 3.93 -12.48 -5.56
N THR A 666 5.26 -12.56 -5.66
CA THR A 666 6.00 -12.54 -6.93
C THR A 666 5.49 -13.61 -7.87
N ALA A 667 5.32 -14.85 -7.40
CA ALA A 667 4.84 -15.96 -8.20
C ALA A 667 3.42 -15.70 -8.76
N CYS A 668 2.53 -15.12 -7.96
CA CYS A 668 1.19 -14.75 -8.41
C CYS A 668 1.25 -13.67 -9.49
N GLN A 669 2.08 -12.65 -9.32
CA GLN A 669 2.30 -11.61 -10.34
C GLN A 669 2.86 -12.20 -11.65
N MET A 670 3.74 -13.20 -11.58
CA MET A 670 4.26 -13.83 -12.79
C MET A 670 3.18 -14.62 -13.54
N LEU A 671 2.24 -15.24 -12.83
CA LEU A 671 1.08 -15.91 -13.46
C LEU A 671 0.20 -14.90 -14.21
N VAL A 672 -0.01 -13.69 -13.66
CA VAL A 672 -0.68 -12.58 -14.35
C VAL A 672 0.07 -12.22 -15.63
N LEU A 673 1.38 -12.02 -15.55
CA LEU A 673 2.21 -11.66 -16.70
C LEU A 673 2.15 -12.72 -17.80
N TYR A 674 2.28 -14.02 -17.47
CA TYR A 674 2.23 -15.08 -18.46
C TYR A 674 0.86 -15.18 -19.14
N ALA A 675 -0.23 -15.00 -18.41
CA ALA A 675 -1.57 -14.96 -18.99
C ALA A 675 -1.70 -13.78 -19.98
N LYS A 676 -1.21 -12.60 -19.59
CA LYS A 676 -1.24 -11.38 -20.40
C LYS A 676 -0.40 -11.48 -21.68
N GLU A 677 0.83 -11.96 -21.58
CA GLU A 677 1.79 -11.97 -22.70
C GLU A 677 1.59 -13.14 -23.66
N LEU A 678 1.31 -14.35 -23.15
CA LEU A 678 1.26 -15.57 -23.98
C LEU A 678 -0.11 -15.86 -24.57
N LYS A 679 -1.19 -15.37 -23.96
CA LYS A 679 -2.58 -15.54 -24.41
C LYS A 679 -2.91 -16.99 -24.78
N GLU A 680 -2.98 -17.31 -26.09
CA GLU A 680 -3.21 -18.68 -26.59
C GLU A 680 -2.23 -19.70 -26.00
N GLY A 681 -0.95 -19.34 -25.85
CA GLY A 681 0.08 -20.20 -25.26
C GLY A 681 -0.14 -20.53 -23.78
N PHE A 682 -0.90 -19.68 -23.06
CA PHE A 682 -1.25 -19.89 -21.66
C PHE A 682 -2.59 -20.59 -21.46
N ALA A 683 -3.42 -20.67 -22.51
CA ALA A 683 -4.75 -21.29 -22.46
C ALA A 683 -4.77 -22.67 -21.79
N PRO A 684 -3.80 -23.59 -22.01
CA PRO A 684 -3.78 -24.89 -21.33
C PRO A 684 -3.82 -24.80 -19.79
N TYR A 685 -3.16 -23.80 -19.21
CA TYR A 685 -2.99 -23.62 -17.76
C TYR A 685 -4.08 -22.77 -17.10
N ALA A 686 -4.87 -22.03 -17.89
CA ALA A 686 -5.78 -21.02 -17.38
C ALA A 686 -6.78 -21.52 -16.32
N GLU A 687 -7.31 -22.73 -16.47
CA GLU A 687 -8.27 -23.31 -15.51
C GLU A 687 -7.63 -23.66 -14.16
N GLU A 688 -6.42 -24.24 -14.19
CA GLU A 688 -5.66 -24.58 -12.98
C GLU A 688 -5.28 -23.31 -12.21
N VAL A 689 -4.87 -22.26 -12.93
CA VAL A 689 -4.52 -20.98 -12.33
C VAL A 689 -5.73 -20.27 -11.74
N VAL A 690 -6.91 -20.35 -12.37
CA VAL A 690 -8.15 -19.82 -11.77
C VAL A 690 -8.50 -20.55 -10.47
N GLN A 691 -8.33 -21.87 -10.41
CA GLN A 691 -8.57 -22.64 -9.17
C GLN A 691 -7.60 -22.25 -8.05
N LEU A 692 -6.38 -21.82 -8.39
CA LEU A 692 -5.42 -21.28 -7.43
C LEU A 692 -5.76 -19.86 -7.00
N MET A 693 -6.07 -18.96 -7.94
CA MET A 693 -6.21 -17.52 -7.70
C MET A 693 -7.50 -17.15 -6.95
N VAL A 694 -8.63 -17.84 -7.19
CA VAL A 694 -9.91 -17.49 -6.55
C VAL A 694 -9.84 -17.54 -5.01
N PRO A 695 -9.29 -18.59 -4.37
CA PRO A 695 -9.06 -18.59 -2.93
C PRO A 695 -8.13 -17.48 -2.42
N LEU A 696 -7.19 -17.02 -3.26
CA LEU A 696 -6.21 -16.01 -2.88
C LEU A 696 -6.80 -14.60 -2.75
N LEU A 697 -8.02 -14.36 -3.25
CA LEU A 697 -8.78 -13.14 -2.96
C LEU A 697 -9.00 -12.91 -1.46
N LYS A 698 -9.01 -13.97 -0.65
CA LYS A 698 -9.20 -13.92 0.81
C LYS A 698 -7.90 -14.20 1.57
N PHE A 699 -6.75 -14.05 0.90
CA PHE A 699 -5.44 -14.21 1.52
C PHE A 699 -5.04 -12.92 2.24
N TYR A 700 -5.66 -12.65 3.39
CA TYR A 700 -5.47 -11.40 4.16
C TYR A 700 -4.06 -11.20 4.72
N PHE A 701 -3.16 -12.17 4.57
CA PHE A 701 -1.78 -12.08 5.03
C PHE A 701 -0.88 -11.26 4.10
N HIS A 702 -1.31 -10.99 2.85
CA HIS A 702 -0.50 -10.22 1.91
C HIS A 702 -1.38 -9.52 0.85
N GLU A 703 -1.22 -8.21 0.72
CA GLU A 703 -2.03 -7.36 -0.18
C GLU A 703 -1.74 -7.59 -1.68
N LEU A 704 -0.47 -7.71 -2.06
CA LEU A 704 -0.09 -7.93 -3.46
C LEU A 704 -0.53 -9.31 -3.99
N VAL A 705 -0.62 -10.34 -3.14
CA VAL A 705 -1.20 -11.65 -3.50
C VAL A 705 -2.68 -11.51 -3.88
N ARG A 706 -3.45 -10.77 -3.07
CA ARG A 706 -4.87 -10.49 -3.34
C ARG A 706 -5.02 -9.67 -4.62
N SER A 707 -4.21 -8.63 -4.79
CA SER A 707 -4.18 -7.79 -5.99
C SER A 707 -3.91 -8.60 -7.25
N ALA A 708 -2.85 -9.42 -7.25
CA ALA A 708 -2.48 -10.28 -8.36
C ALA A 708 -3.55 -11.32 -8.69
N ALA A 709 -4.24 -11.86 -7.68
CA ALA A 709 -5.36 -12.76 -7.90
C ALA A 709 -6.48 -12.09 -8.70
N ALA A 710 -6.91 -10.90 -8.32
CA ALA A 710 -7.92 -10.14 -9.04
C ALA A 710 -7.45 -9.72 -10.44
N GLU A 711 -6.22 -9.22 -10.56
CA GLU A 711 -5.62 -8.79 -11.83
C GLU A 711 -5.50 -9.94 -12.84
N SER A 712 -5.35 -11.18 -12.36
CA SER A 712 -5.25 -12.35 -13.24
C SER A 712 -6.53 -12.63 -14.03
N PHE A 713 -7.71 -12.33 -13.48
CA PHE A 713 -8.97 -12.85 -14.03
C PHE A 713 -9.32 -12.37 -15.44
N PRO A 714 -9.21 -11.06 -15.79
CA PRO A 714 -9.47 -10.62 -17.16
C PRO A 714 -8.61 -11.37 -18.18
N TYR A 715 -7.30 -11.50 -17.91
CA TYR A 715 -6.36 -12.18 -18.80
C TYR A 715 -6.58 -13.69 -18.85
N LEU A 716 -6.93 -14.33 -17.74
CA LEU A 716 -7.28 -15.76 -17.71
C LEU A 716 -8.56 -16.04 -18.50
N LEU A 717 -9.55 -15.15 -18.46
CA LEU A 717 -10.76 -15.23 -19.27
C LEU A 717 -10.45 -15.01 -20.75
N GLU A 718 -9.55 -14.09 -21.10
CA GLU A 718 -9.04 -13.95 -22.47
C GLU A 718 -8.35 -15.23 -22.97
N CYS A 719 -7.49 -15.83 -22.16
CA CYS A 719 -6.85 -17.12 -22.47
C CYS A 719 -7.90 -18.23 -22.67
N ALA A 720 -8.95 -18.23 -21.85
CA ALA A 720 -10.04 -19.20 -21.95
C ALA A 720 -10.87 -19.07 -23.24
N LYS A 721 -10.90 -17.90 -23.90
CA LYS A 721 -11.58 -17.73 -25.20
C LYS A 721 -11.04 -18.70 -26.26
N PHE A 722 -9.75 -19.06 -26.20
CA PHE A 722 -9.14 -20.04 -27.09
C PHE A 722 -9.58 -21.50 -26.83
N LYS A 723 -10.14 -21.79 -25.65
CA LYS A 723 -10.77 -23.08 -25.30
C LYS A 723 -12.26 -23.14 -25.66
N GLY A 724 -12.87 -22.01 -26.04
CA GLY A 724 -14.26 -21.87 -26.45
C GLY A 724 -15.20 -21.35 -25.35
N GLU A 725 -16.39 -20.88 -25.75
CA GLU A 725 -17.33 -20.17 -24.87
C GLU A 725 -17.77 -20.96 -23.62
N ALA A 726 -17.87 -22.29 -23.71
CA ALA A 726 -18.27 -23.12 -22.58
C ALA A 726 -17.24 -23.06 -21.43
N ALA A 727 -15.95 -23.08 -21.76
CA ALA A 727 -14.88 -22.94 -20.77
C ALA A 727 -14.90 -21.55 -20.14
N VAL A 728 -15.09 -20.49 -20.94
CA VAL A 728 -15.22 -19.11 -20.47
C VAL A 728 -16.39 -18.97 -19.47
N ARG A 729 -17.57 -19.48 -19.82
CA ARG A 729 -18.76 -19.43 -18.94
C ARG A 729 -18.53 -20.17 -17.62
N GLN A 730 -17.91 -21.35 -17.66
CA GLN A 730 -17.62 -22.13 -16.46
C GLN A 730 -16.61 -21.42 -15.55
N MET A 731 -15.54 -20.88 -16.12
CA MET A 731 -14.53 -20.12 -15.37
C MET A 731 -15.12 -18.85 -14.76
N TRP A 732 -15.90 -18.09 -15.54
CA TRP A 732 -16.53 -16.87 -15.04
C TRP A 732 -17.54 -17.13 -13.92
N ALA A 733 -18.35 -18.19 -14.03
CA ALA A 733 -19.29 -18.56 -12.97
C ALA A 733 -18.58 -18.87 -11.64
N TYR A 734 -17.39 -19.45 -11.70
CA TYR A 734 -16.55 -19.71 -10.52
C TYR A 734 -15.90 -18.42 -9.97
N ILE A 735 -15.40 -17.54 -10.85
CA ILE A 735 -14.75 -16.28 -10.46
C ILE A 735 -15.73 -15.27 -9.88
N CYS A 736 -16.81 -14.94 -10.60
CA CYS A 736 -17.67 -13.79 -10.33
C CYS A 736 -18.29 -13.81 -8.92
N SER A 737 -18.76 -14.99 -8.49
CA SER A 737 -19.38 -15.17 -7.17
C SER A 737 -18.40 -14.88 -6.04
N ASP A 738 -17.18 -15.39 -6.11
CA ASP A 738 -16.17 -15.20 -5.07
C ASP A 738 -15.50 -13.83 -5.15
N LEU A 739 -15.34 -13.25 -6.34
CA LEU A 739 -14.86 -11.89 -6.54
C LEU A 739 -15.82 -10.86 -5.91
N LEU A 740 -17.12 -10.93 -6.20
CA LEU A 740 -18.11 -10.01 -5.59
C LEU A 740 -18.17 -10.17 -4.06
N LYS A 741 -18.08 -11.40 -3.54
CA LYS A 741 -18.01 -11.62 -2.09
C LYS A 741 -16.72 -11.06 -1.49
N ALA A 742 -15.60 -11.21 -2.18
CA ALA A 742 -14.31 -10.67 -1.73
C ALA A 742 -14.36 -9.15 -1.68
N VAL A 743 -14.87 -8.47 -2.72
CA VAL A 743 -15.09 -7.01 -2.73
C VAL A 743 -15.86 -6.55 -1.49
N ARG A 744 -16.92 -7.28 -1.12
CA ARG A 744 -17.75 -6.93 0.04
C ARG A 744 -17.03 -7.12 1.38
N SER A 745 -16.20 -8.14 1.51
CA SER A 745 -15.51 -8.48 2.77
C SER A 745 -14.10 -7.92 2.88
N GLU A 746 -13.63 -7.19 1.89
CA GLU A 746 -12.26 -6.68 1.80
C GLU A 746 -12.06 -5.52 2.80
N PRO A 747 -11.19 -5.67 3.82
CA PRO A 747 -10.94 -4.61 4.81
C PRO A 747 -10.16 -3.41 4.25
N ASP A 748 -9.32 -3.63 3.23
CA ASP A 748 -8.47 -2.61 2.64
C ASP A 748 -9.17 -1.93 1.45
N SER A 749 -9.36 -0.62 1.54
CA SER A 749 -10.04 0.15 0.50
C SER A 749 -9.28 0.14 -0.83
N ASP A 750 -7.96 0.11 -0.82
CA ASP A 750 -7.16 0.15 -2.06
C ASP A 750 -7.26 -1.20 -2.79
N ILE A 751 -7.26 -2.29 -2.04
CA ILE A 751 -7.48 -3.64 -2.59
C ILE A 751 -8.91 -3.82 -3.08
N GLN A 752 -9.90 -3.31 -2.34
CA GLN A 752 -11.30 -3.33 -2.76
C GLN A 752 -11.46 -2.64 -4.12
N ILE A 753 -10.74 -1.55 -4.34
CA ILE A 753 -10.75 -0.83 -5.61
C ILE A 753 -10.13 -1.66 -6.73
N ILE A 754 -8.98 -2.29 -6.50
CA ILE A 754 -8.35 -3.18 -7.49
C ILE A 754 -9.30 -4.33 -7.88
N PHE A 755 -10.08 -4.85 -6.93
CA PHE A 755 -11.07 -5.88 -7.22
C PHE A 755 -12.21 -5.35 -8.11
N LEU A 756 -12.72 -4.15 -7.84
CA LEU A 756 -13.75 -3.50 -8.65
C LEU A 756 -13.24 -3.20 -10.08
N GLU A 757 -12.01 -2.72 -10.21
CA GLU A 757 -11.37 -2.46 -11.51
C GLU A 757 -11.29 -3.74 -12.36
N ASN A 758 -10.80 -4.82 -11.77
CA ASN A 758 -10.66 -6.09 -12.48
C ASN A 758 -12.00 -6.78 -12.72
N PHE A 759 -12.99 -6.53 -11.86
CA PHE A 759 -14.38 -6.92 -12.13
C PHE A 759 -14.92 -6.19 -13.38
N ALA A 760 -14.74 -4.87 -13.48
CA ALA A 760 -15.15 -4.08 -14.64
C ALA A 760 -14.49 -4.60 -15.93
N LYS A 761 -13.17 -4.80 -15.93
CA LYS A 761 -12.42 -5.40 -17.05
C LYS A 761 -12.94 -6.78 -17.44
N CYS A 762 -13.32 -7.62 -16.46
CA CYS A 762 -13.93 -8.92 -16.75
C CYS A 762 -15.28 -8.78 -17.45
N VAL A 763 -16.13 -7.84 -17.00
CA VAL A 763 -17.44 -7.57 -17.60
C VAL A 763 -17.26 -7.09 -19.05
N GLU A 764 -16.35 -6.15 -19.31
CA GLU A 764 -16.01 -5.67 -20.65
C GLU A 764 -15.49 -6.79 -21.55
N THR A 765 -14.60 -7.63 -21.01
CA THR A 765 -14.01 -8.76 -21.74
C THR A 765 -15.06 -9.79 -22.17
N LEU A 766 -16.09 -10.00 -21.36
CA LEU A 766 -17.13 -11.00 -21.57
C LEU A 766 -18.34 -10.48 -22.32
N GLY A 767 -18.67 -9.19 -22.18
CA GLY A 767 -19.81 -8.54 -22.82
C GLY A 767 -21.17 -8.99 -22.26
N ASN A 768 -22.23 -8.80 -23.07
CA ASN A 768 -23.61 -9.02 -22.67
C ASN A 768 -23.87 -10.49 -22.22
N GLY A 769 -24.65 -10.64 -21.15
CA GLY A 769 -25.07 -11.94 -20.62
C GLY A 769 -24.07 -12.59 -19.65
N CYS A 770 -23.00 -11.88 -19.27
CA CYS A 770 -22.05 -12.36 -18.27
C CYS A 770 -22.58 -12.23 -16.83
N LEU A 771 -23.54 -11.35 -16.56
CA LEU A 771 -24.13 -11.14 -15.24
C LEU A 771 -25.50 -11.81 -15.11
N THR A 772 -25.67 -12.58 -14.03
CA THR A 772 -26.96 -13.15 -13.64
C THR A 772 -27.72 -12.17 -12.74
N LEU A 773 -29.03 -12.37 -12.54
CA LEU A 773 -29.83 -11.54 -11.63
C LEU A 773 -29.25 -11.50 -10.20
N ASP A 774 -28.71 -12.62 -9.71
CA ASP A 774 -28.08 -12.70 -8.40
C ASP A 774 -26.79 -11.87 -8.33
N PHE A 775 -26.01 -11.85 -9.42
CA PHE A 775 -24.81 -11.02 -9.52
C PHE A 775 -25.15 -9.52 -9.57
N PHE A 776 -26.19 -9.14 -10.32
CA PHE A 776 -26.71 -7.77 -10.28
C PHE A 776 -27.16 -7.36 -8.87
N ASN A 777 -27.83 -8.26 -8.14
CA ASN A 777 -28.27 -7.97 -6.77
C ASN A 777 -27.10 -7.73 -5.82
N MET A 778 -26.08 -8.59 -5.85
CA MET A 778 -24.87 -8.41 -5.04
C MET A 778 -24.12 -7.13 -5.41
N LEU A 779 -24.03 -6.82 -6.70
CA LEU A 779 -23.36 -5.62 -7.18
C LEU A 779 -24.05 -4.33 -6.70
N VAL A 780 -25.38 -4.29 -6.70
CA VAL A 780 -26.13 -3.15 -6.13
C VAL A 780 -25.81 -2.96 -4.64
N GLU A 781 -25.80 -4.04 -3.86
CA GLU A 781 -25.47 -3.97 -2.43
C GLU A 781 -24.07 -3.41 -2.19
N ILE A 782 -23.09 -3.90 -2.96
CA ILE A 782 -21.69 -3.44 -2.89
C ILE A 782 -21.59 -1.95 -3.23
N ILE A 783 -22.17 -1.51 -4.35
CA ILE A 783 -22.12 -0.10 -4.76
C ILE A 783 -22.75 0.80 -3.67
N GLN A 784 -23.87 0.38 -3.09
CA GLN A 784 -24.52 1.13 -2.02
C GLN A 784 -23.70 1.18 -0.72
N GLU A 785 -22.99 0.11 -0.37
CA GLU A 785 -22.07 0.07 0.76
C GLU A 785 -20.87 1.01 0.54
N VAL A 786 -20.25 0.98 -0.65
CA VAL A 786 -19.14 1.88 -1.01
C VAL A 786 -19.58 3.35 -0.98
N LEU A 787 -20.75 3.67 -1.56
CA LEU A 787 -21.32 5.03 -1.54
C LEU A 787 -21.69 5.50 -0.12
N ARG A 788 -22.06 4.58 0.78
CA ARG A 788 -22.29 4.91 2.20
C ARG A 788 -20.98 5.21 2.91
N ALA A 789 -19.98 4.35 2.79
CA ALA A 789 -18.67 4.53 3.38
C ALA A 789 -17.99 5.83 2.89
N HIS A 790 -18.16 6.18 1.61
CA HIS A 790 -17.70 7.47 1.07
C HIS A 790 -18.33 8.67 1.79
N ARG A 791 -19.65 8.64 2.02
CA ARG A 791 -20.37 9.71 2.73
C ARG A 791 -19.96 9.83 4.20
N GLU A 792 -19.73 8.70 4.87
CA GLU A 792 -19.27 8.66 6.26
C GLU A 792 -17.87 9.28 6.38
N ARG A 793 -16.93 8.89 5.52
CA ARG A 793 -15.58 9.49 5.45
C ARG A 793 -15.61 10.99 5.16
N GLN A 794 -16.51 11.45 4.29
CA GLN A 794 -16.72 12.90 4.07
C GLN A 794 -17.15 13.62 5.35
N LEU A 795 -18.06 13.03 6.13
CA LEU A 795 -18.54 13.60 7.39
C LEU A 795 -17.45 13.60 8.46
N GLU A 796 -16.65 12.54 8.56
CA GLU A 796 -15.50 12.43 9.46
C GLU A 796 -14.50 13.56 9.21
N ARG A 797 -14.15 13.83 7.95
CA ARG A 797 -13.25 14.95 7.61
C ARG A 797 -13.83 16.30 8.02
N GLN A 798 -15.13 16.50 7.86
CA GLN A 798 -15.79 17.72 8.35
C GLN A 798 -15.77 17.83 9.87
N ASN A 799 -15.81 16.70 10.59
CA ASN A 799 -15.70 16.67 12.04
C ASN A 799 -14.25 16.89 12.50
N LYS A 800 -13.24 16.32 11.83
CA LYS A 800 -11.81 16.58 12.07
C LYS A 800 -11.50 18.09 11.98
N ARG A 801 -12.08 18.81 11.01
CA ARG A 801 -11.95 20.28 10.89
C ARG A 801 -12.57 21.09 12.04
N LYS A 802 -13.43 20.46 12.86
CA LYS A 802 -14.06 21.07 14.03
C LYS A 802 -13.38 20.67 15.34
N ASP A 803 -12.38 19.78 15.29
CA ASP A 803 -11.66 19.29 16.47
C ASP A 803 -10.82 20.41 17.11
N GLU A 804 -10.62 20.34 18.44
CA GLU A 804 -9.85 21.33 19.19
C GLU A 804 -8.34 21.33 18.85
N ASP A 805 -7.85 20.25 18.26
CA ASP A 805 -6.48 20.08 17.80
C ASP A 805 -6.28 20.37 16.30
N TYR A 806 -7.31 20.85 15.59
CA TYR A 806 -7.16 21.26 14.19
C TYR A 806 -6.11 22.37 14.03
N ASP A 807 -5.12 22.13 13.16
CA ASP A 807 -4.07 23.08 12.79
C ASP A 807 -3.82 23.08 11.27
N GLU A 808 -2.87 23.89 10.81
CA GLU A 808 -2.55 24.02 9.38
C GLU A 808 -2.04 22.71 8.76
N GLU A 809 -1.27 21.92 9.51
CA GLU A 809 -0.75 20.62 9.05
C GLU A 809 -1.91 19.61 8.95
N VAL A 810 -2.84 19.57 9.91
CA VAL A 810 -4.05 18.73 9.80
C VAL A 810 -4.90 19.12 8.59
N GLU A 811 -5.06 20.42 8.29
CA GLU A 811 -5.75 20.82 7.07
C GLU A 811 -4.99 20.40 5.81
N GLN A 812 -3.65 20.45 5.85
CA GLN A 812 -2.82 19.98 4.77
C GLN A 812 -2.97 18.47 4.57
N ASP A 813 -2.96 17.67 5.64
CA ASP A 813 -3.20 16.21 5.58
C ASP A 813 -4.59 15.90 5.01
N LEU A 814 -5.63 16.60 5.48
CA LEU A 814 -6.99 16.44 4.94
C LEU A 814 -7.10 16.87 3.47
N GLN A 815 -6.31 17.85 3.05
CA GLN A 815 -6.24 18.27 1.65
C GLN A 815 -5.42 17.32 0.80
N ASP A 816 -4.32 16.79 1.30
CA ASP A 816 -3.47 15.82 0.61
C ASP A 816 -4.25 14.49 0.48
N GLU A 817 -4.98 14.05 1.52
CA GLU A 817 -6.01 12.99 1.46
C GLU A 817 -7.05 13.23 0.34
N THR A 818 -7.37 14.50 0.05
CA THR A 818 -8.38 14.89 -0.96
C THR A 818 -7.80 15.09 -2.36
N LYS A 819 -6.57 15.59 -2.46
CA LYS A 819 -5.90 16.00 -3.72
C LYS A 819 -5.04 14.89 -4.32
N LEU A 820 -4.44 14.05 -3.47
CA LEU A 820 -3.42 13.09 -3.87
C LEU A 820 -3.92 11.64 -3.81
N THR A 821 -4.90 11.31 -2.97
CA THR A 821 -5.05 9.93 -2.50
C THR A 821 -6.14 9.12 -3.23
N GLN A 822 -5.76 7.87 -3.49
CA GLN A 822 -6.59 6.69 -3.79
C GLN A 822 -7.82 6.52 -2.86
N LEU A 823 -7.98 7.30 -1.78
CA LEU A 823 -9.07 7.15 -0.83
C LEU A 823 -10.41 7.81 -1.24
N ILE A 824 -10.44 8.97 -1.93
CA ILE A 824 -11.70 9.73 -2.13
C ILE A 824 -12.16 9.73 -3.59
N CYS A 825 -11.28 10.09 -4.51
CA CYS A 825 -11.63 10.14 -5.94
C CYS A 825 -11.61 8.75 -6.58
N PHE A 826 -10.68 7.89 -6.16
CA PHE A 826 -10.43 6.61 -6.81
C PHE A 826 -11.56 5.58 -6.57
N PRO A 827 -12.20 5.46 -5.39
CA PRO A 827 -13.35 4.57 -5.26
C PRO A 827 -14.54 5.06 -6.09
N MET A 828 -14.73 6.38 -6.21
CA MET A 828 -15.80 6.94 -7.04
C MET A 828 -15.53 6.77 -8.53
N ASN A 829 -14.28 6.97 -8.97
CA ASN A 829 -13.83 6.62 -10.31
C ASN A 829 -14.13 5.15 -10.62
N GLN A 830 -13.79 4.26 -9.70
CA GLN A 830 -13.86 2.82 -9.95
C GLN A 830 -15.29 2.29 -9.88
N ILE A 831 -16.15 2.93 -9.08
CA ILE A 831 -17.60 2.72 -9.18
C ILE A 831 -18.11 3.22 -10.53
N ALA A 832 -17.65 4.36 -11.03
CA ALA A 832 -18.00 4.84 -12.37
C ALA A 832 -17.52 3.87 -13.46
N ASP A 833 -16.30 3.32 -13.37
CA ASP A 833 -15.78 2.31 -14.30
C ASP A 833 -16.62 1.02 -14.29
N VAL A 834 -17.03 0.56 -13.11
CA VAL A 834 -17.96 -0.58 -13.00
C VAL A 834 -19.32 -0.27 -13.62
N MET A 835 -19.85 0.94 -13.41
CA MET A 835 -21.08 1.38 -14.05
C MET A 835 -20.91 1.45 -15.57
N HIS A 836 -19.84 2.05 -16.07
CA HIS A 836 -19.50 2.12 -17.50
C HIS A 836 -19.46 0.73 -18.12
N ALA A 837 -18.70 -0.20 -17.53
CA ALA A 837 -18.60 -1.58 -17.99
C ALA A 837 -19.97 -2.28 -18.04
N VAL A 838 -20.78 -2.17 -17.00
CA VAL A 838 -22.10 -2.81 -16.92
C VAL A 838 -23.09 -2.18 -17.92
N LEU A 839 -23.20 -0.86 -17.94
CA LEU A 839 -24.12 -0.12 -18.80
C LEU A 839 -23.74 -0.26 -20.27
N GLY A 840 -22.44 -0.17 -20.61
CA GLY A 840 -21.94 -0.29 -21.97
C GLY A 840 -22.13 -1.69 -22.55
N THR A 841 -21.94 -2.74 -21.74
CA THR A 841 -22.06 -4.13 -22.21
C THR A 841 -23.51 -4.64 -22.26
N HIS A 842 -24.35 -4.29 -21.28
CA HIS A 842 -25.73 -4.82 -21.17
C HIS A 842 -26.80 -3.84 -21.67
N LYS A 843 -26.49 -2.54 -21.82
CA LYS A 843 -27.38 -1.52 -22.39
C LYS A 843 -28.75 -1.52 -21.70
N GLU A 844 -29.85 -1.50 -22.46
CA GLU A 844 -31.22 -1.49 -21.93
C GLU A 844 -31.53 -2.67 -20.97
N GLU A 845 -30.81 -3.81 -21.04
CA GLU A 845 -30.99 -4.91 -20.09
C GLU A 845 -30.55 -4.56 -18.66
N ALA A 846 -29.68 -3.56 -18.49
CA ALA A 846 -29.23 -3.08 -17.18
C ALA A 846 -30.19 -2.07 -16.52
N ILE A 847 -31.30 -1.71 -17.16
CA ILE A 847 -32.27 -0.74 -16.61
C ILE A 847 -32.76 -1.12 -15.19
N PRO A 848 -33.19 -2.37 -14.90
CA PRO A 848 -33.64 -2.74 -13.56
C PRO A 848 -32.53 -2.64 -12.50
N PHE A 849 -31.27 -2.83 -12.89
CA PHE A 849 -30.11 -2.64 -12.03
C PHE A 849 -29.89 -1.14 -11.75
N TRP A 850 -29.89 -0.31 -12.80
CA TRP A 850 -29.75 1.14 -12.70
C TRP A 850 -30.83 1.80 -11.82
N GLU A 851 -32.10 1.41 -11.97
CA GLU A 851 -33.21 2.02 -11.24
C GLU A 851 -33.07 1.88 -9.71
N ARG A 852 -32.34 0.87 -9.23
CA ARG A 852 -32.05 0.69 -7.80
C ARG A 852 -30.98 1.63 -7.27
N LEU A 853 -30.12 2.16 -8.14
CA LEU A 853 -29.00 3.04 -7.82
C LEU A 853 -29.27 4.51 -8.18
N LEU A 854 -30.30 4.78 -8.99
CA LEU A 854 -30.65 6.10 -9.52
C LEU A 854 -30.67 7.21 -8.46
N GLN A 855 -31.26 6.95 -7.29
CA GLN A 855 -31.35 7.94 -6.21
C GLN A 855 -29.98 8.22 -5.57
N ASP A 856 -29.15 7.20 -5.45
CA ASP A 856 -27.80 7.33 -4.88
C ASP A 856 -26.93 8.21 -5.80
N PHE A 857 -26.98 7.99 -7.13
CA PHE A 857 -26.25 8.82 -8.11
C PHE A 857 -26.85 10.22 -8.28
N HIS A 858 -28.18 10.36 -8.23
CA HIS A 858 -28.80 11.69 -8.21
C HIS A 858 -28.33 12.54 -7.01
N ALA A 859 -28.11 11.92 -5.85
CA ALA A 859 -27.61 12.62 -4.67
C ALA A 859 -26.16 13.09 -4.79
N LEU A 860 -25.35 12.51 -5.70
CA LEU A 860 -23.96 12.91 -5.95
C LEU A 860 -23.85 14.21 -6.76
N ILE A 861 -24.81 14.46 -7.66
CA ILE A 861 -24.85 15.67 -8.49
C ILE A 861 -25.58 16.84 -7.82
N ALA A 862 -25.88 16.76 -6.53
CA ALA A 862 -26.49 17.84 -5.79
C ALA A 862 -25.52 19.05 -5.62
N PRO A 863 -26.01 20.31 -5.64
CA PRO A 863 -25.14 21.49 -5.65
C PRO A 863 -24.16 21.60 -4.47
N GLU A 864 -24.56 21.09 -3.31
CA GLU A 864 -23.79 21.09 -2.06
C GLU A 864 -22.68 20.03 -2.00
N ARG A 865 -22.64 19.11 -2.96
CA ARG A 865 -21.64 18.03 -3.00
C ARG A 865 -20.27 18.52 -3.43
N SER A 866 -19.27 17.67 -3.20
CA SER A 866 -17.89 17.94 -3.62
C SER A 866 -17.78 17.97 -5.14
N GLU A 867 -16.68 18.54 -5.66
CA GLU A 867 -16.42 18.59 -7.10
C GLU A 867 -16.27 17.18 -7.68
N ALA A 868 -15.59 16.28 -6.96
CA ALA A 868 -15.43 14.88 -7.36
C ALA A 868 -16.78 14.13 -7.40
N ASP A 869 -17.66 14.32 -6.41
CA ASP A 869 -19.00 13.68 -6.42
C ASP A 869 -19.81 14.10 -7.65
N LYS A 870 -19.77 15.40 -7.97
CA LYS A 870 -20.48 15.93 -9.15
C LYS A 870 -19.90 15.37 -10.43
N GLN A 871 -18.58 15.34 -10.56
CA GLN A 871 -17.89 14.80 -11.72
C GLN A 871 -18.30 13.34 -11.97
N TRP A 872 -18.08 12.45 -10.99
CA TRP A 872 -18.36 11.02 -11.18
C TRP A 872 -19.84 10.70 -11.27
N GLY A 873 -20.68 11.45 -10.53
CA GLY A 873 -22.13 11.37 -10.70
C GLY A 873 -22.57 11.72 -12.11
N LEU A 874 -22.00 12.77 -12.71
CA LEU A 874 -22.26 13.14 -14.10
C LEU A 874 -21.76 12.08 -15.07
N CYS A 875 -20.53 11.56 -14.92
CA CYS A 875 -19.98 10.52 -15.80
C CYS A 875 -20.91 9.29 -15.88
N VAL A 876 -21.46 8.83 -14.75
CA VAL A 876 -22.42 7.70 -14.78
C VAL A 876 -23.74 8.08 -15.46
N PHE A 877 -24.21 9.32 -15.32
CA PHE A 877 -25.36 9.77 -16.12
C PHE A 877 -25.03 9.91 -17.60
N ASP A 878 -23.78 10.22 -17.96
CA ASP A 878 -23.31 10.25 -19.34
C ASP A 878 -23.42 8.84 -19.96
N ASP A 879 -22.94 7.82 -19.25
CA ASP A 879 -23.07 6.40 -19.65
C ASP A 879 -24.54 5.97 -19.80
N VAL A 880 -25.41 6.45 -18.91
CA VAL A 880 -26.86 6.21 -19.02
C VAL A 880 -27.43 6.84 -20.29
N ILE A 881 -27.04 8.08 -20.63
CA ILE A 881 -27.47 8.74 -21.87
C ILE A 881 -26.93 7.97 -23.07
N GLU A 882 -25.66 7.60 -23.06
CA GLU A 882 -24.98 6.94 -24.18
C GLU A 882 -25.53 5.54 -24.45
N HIS A 883 -25.61 4.71 -23.42
CA HIS A 883 -25.83 3.27 -23.58
C HIS A 883 -27.31 2.86 -23.49
N PHE A 884 -28.18 3.65 -22.86
CA PHE A 884 -29.63 3.40 -22.88
C PHE A 884 -30.35 4.09 -24.04
N GLY A 885 -29.64 4.91 -24.83
CA GLY A 885 -30.20 5.56 -26.03
C GLY A 885 -31.51 6.31 -25.72
N THR A 886 -32.60 5.95 -26.41
CA THR A 886 -33.92 6.57 -26.20
C THR A 886 -34.53 6.35 -24.82
N ALA A 887 -34.20 5.24 -24.15
CA ALA A 887 -34.73 4.95 -22.82
C ALA A 887 -34.18 5.91 -21.75
N SER A 888 -32.99 6.50 -21.98
CA SER A 888 -32.38 7.47 -21.06
C SER A 888 -33.28 8.68 -20.76
N PHE A 889 -34.10 9.10 -21.73
CA PHE A 889 -34.96 10.28 -21.60
C PHE A 889 -36.01 10.15 -20.48
N ALA A 890 -36.35 8.91 -20.08
CA ALA A 890 -37.20 8.66 -18.92
C ALA A 890 -36.60 9.18 -17.60
N TYR A 891 -35.27 9.31 -17.53
CA TYR A 891 -34.54 9.72 -16.33
C TYR A 891 -34.09 11.19 -16.36
N LYS A 892 -34.49 11.98 -17.36
CA LYS A 892 -34.05 13.37 -17.55
C LYS A 892 -34.27 14.26 -16.32
N ASP A 893 -35.33 14.02 -15.54
CA ASP A 893 -35.68 14.84 -14.38
C ASP A 893 -34.63 14.70 -13.24
N TYR A 894 -33.79 13.66 -13.29
CA TYR A 894 -32.73 13.42 -12.32
C TYR A 894 -31.42 14.14 -12.64
N PHE A 895 -31.08 14.30 -13.93
CA PHE A 895 -29.74 14.80 -14.31
C PHE A 895 -29.76 16.05 -15.18
N LEU A 896 -30.77 16.24 -16.03
CA LEU A 896 -30.70 17.20 -17.14
C LEU A 896 -30.49 18.63 -16.66
N SER A 897 -31.23 19.06 -15.65
CA SER A 897 -31.11 20.42 -15.09
C SER A 897 -29.74 20.66 -14.48
N SER A 898 -29.22 19.68 -13.73
CA SER A 898 -27.90 19.75 -13.12
C SER A 898 -26.80 19.76 -14.17
N MET A 899 -26.87 18.87 -15.16
CA MET A 899 -25.91 18.75 -16.24
C MET A 899 -25.79 20.05 -17.04
N LEU A 900 -26.91 20.67 -17.43
CA LEU A 900 -26.90 21.97 -18.10
C LEU A 900 -26.26 23.06 -17.22
N ASN A 901 -26.60 23.12 -15.93
CA ASN A 901 -26.02 24.09 -15.01
C ASN A 901 -24.50 23.88 -14.83
N TYR A 902 -24.06 22.62 -14.83
CA TYR A 902 -22.67 22.25 -14.61
C TYR A 902 -21.77 22.40 -15.83
N CYS A 903 -22.32 22.61 -17.04
CA CYS A 903 -21.51 23.05 -18.19
C CYS A 903 -20.68 24.29 -17.86
N ILE A 904 -21.17 25.18 -16.99
CA ILE A 904 -20.48 26.41 -16.57
C ILE A 904 -19.99 26.36 -15.11
N ASP A 905 -19.79 25.16 -14.55
CA ASP A 905 -19.23 25.00 -13.20
C ASP A 905 -17.83 25.62 -13.09
N LYS A 906 -17.41 25.98 -11.88
CA LYS A 906 -16.07 26.50 -11.62
C LYS A 906 -14.98 25.44 -11.85
N SER A 907 -15.30 24.18 -11.61
CA SER A 907 -14.37 23.06 -11.67
C SER A 907 -14.27 22.52 -13.10
N ALA A 908 -13.05 22.44 -13.64
CA ALA A 908 -12.83 21.97 -15.01
C ALA A 908 -13.29 20.51 -15.23
N PRO A 909 -13.01 19.54 -14.33
CA PRO A 909 -13.50 18.17 -14.47
C PRO A 909 -15.03 18.06 -14.48
N VAL A 910 -15.72 18.86 -13.65
CA VAL A 910 -17.20 18.91 -13.62
C VAL A 910 -17.75 19.47 -14.94
N ARG A 911 -17.13 20.53 -15.47
CA ARG A 911 -17.50 21.06 -16.79
C ARG A 911 -17.27 20.02 -17.90
N GLN A 912 -16.16 19.30 -17.85
CA GLN A 912 -15.83 18.28 -18.85
C GLN A 912 -16.92 17.20 -18.91
N ALA A 913 -17.27 16.57 -17.78
CA ALA A 913 -18.33 15.58 -17.71
C ALA A 913 -19.68 16.16 -18.20
N ALA A 914 -20.07 17.33 -17.71
CA ALA A 914 -21.32 17.97 -18.13
C ALA A 914 -21.37 18.26 -19.64
N CYS A 915 -20.26 18.71 -20.23
CA CYS A 915 -20.17 18.96 -21.67
C CYS A 915 -20.22 17.67 -22.48
N TYR A 916 -19.55 16.61 -22.01
CA TYR A 916 -19.61 15.29 -22.62
C TYR A 916 -21.04 14.77 -22.68
N GLY A 917 -21.75 14.70 -21.54
CA GLY A 917 -23.14 14.24 -21.47
C GLY A 917 -24.09 15.00 -22.41
N VAL A 918 -23.99 16.33 -22.45
CA VAL A 918 -24.73 17.18 -23.40
C VAL A 918 -24.38 16.84 -24.85
N GLY A 919 -23.11 16.55 -25.14
CA GLY A 919 -22.64 16.16 -26.47
C GLY A 919 -23.21 14.83 -26.94
N ILE A 920 -23.47 13.90 -26.02
CA ILE A 920 -24.02 12.57 -26.33
C ILE A 920 -25.55 12.60 -26.51
N MET A 921 -26.28 13.46 -25.80
CA MET A 921 -27.74 13.62 -25.94
C MET A 921 -28.29 13.59 -27.40
N PRO A 922 -27.76 14.38 -28.36
CA PRO A 922 -28.26 14.36 -29.74
C PRO A 922 -27.93 13.06 -30.50
N ILE A 923 -26.96 12.27 -30.05
CA ILE A 923 -26.64 10.95 -30.60
C ILE A 923 -27.65 9.93 -30.07
N SER A 924 -27.97 10.01 -28.78
CA SER A 924 -28.82 9.04 -28.09
C SER A 924 -30.29 9.14 -28.43
N SER A 925 -30.84 10.36 -28.53
CA SER A 925 -32.28 10.56 -28.67
C SER A 925 -32.67 11.94 -29.19
N LYS A 926 -33.60 11.97 -30.14
CA LYS A 926 -34.19 13.20 -30.70
C LYS A 926 -35.01 13.99 -29.69
N GLU A 927 -35.48 13.34 -28.63
CA GLU A 927 -36.27 13.93 -27.56
C GLU A 927 -35.48 15.00 -26.78
N TYR A 928 -34.15 14.96 -26.82
CA TYR A 928 -33.26 15.98 -26.25
C TYR A 928 -33.07 17.24 -27.11
N ALA A 929 -33.77 17.40 -28.24
CA ALA A 929 -33.56 18.54 -29.14
C ALA A 929 -33.67 19.91 -28.44
N GLN A 930 -34.61 20.06 -27.49
CA GLN A 930 -34.72 21.30 -26.71
C GLN A 930 -33.54 21.49 -25.76
N ALA A 931 -33.11 20.43 -25.06
CA ALA A 931 -31.94 20.48 -24.19
C ALA A 931 -30.67 20.87 -24.95
N CYS A 932 -30.48 20.34 -26.16
CA CYS A 932 -29.34 20.69 -27.02
C CYS A 932 -29.35 22.18 -27.39
N ALA A 933 -30.54 22.73 -27.70
CA ALA A 933 -30.70 24.16 -28.00
C ALA A 933 -30.42 25.04 -26.79
N ASP A 934 -30.87 24.62 -25.60
CA ASP A 934 -30.63 25.32 -24.33
C ASP A 934 -29.16 25.26 -23.90
N ALA A 935 -28.45 24.16 -24.22
CA ALA A 935 -27.05 23.96 -23.87
C ALA A 935 -26.08 24.76 -24.75
N LEU A 936 -26.41 24.96 -26.03
CA LEU A 936 -25.54 25.64 -27.00
C LEU A 936 -24.95 26.98 -26.49
N PRO A 937 -25.73 27.94 -25.96
CA PRO A 937 -25.16 29.19 -25.42
C PRO A 937 -24.27 28.98 -24.18
N LEU A 938 -24.51 27.92 -23.39
CA LEU A 938 -23.69 27.58 -22.23
C LEU A 938 -22.33 27.04 -22.69
N LEU A 939 -22.31 26.11 -23.65
CA LEU A 939 -21.08 25.58 -24.25
C LEU A 939 -20.24 26.71 -24.87
N VAL A 940 -20.86 27.60 -25.64
CA VAL A 940 -20.19 28.77 -26.23
C VAL A 940 -19.55 29.67 -25.18
N ARG A 941 -20.17 29.81 -24.00
CA ARG A 941 -19.61 30.59 -22.89
C ARG A 941 -18.35 29.96 -22.33
N VAL A 942 -18.31 28.63 -22.18
CA VAL A 942 -17.13 27.89 -21.71
C VAL A 942 -15.98 28.05 -22.71
N ILE A 943 -16.28 27.87 -24.00
CA ILE A 943 -15.27 27.89 -25.07
C ILE A 943 -14.63 29.28 -25.19
N ASN A 944 -15.43 30.34 -25.07
CA ASN A 944 -14.96 31.72 -25.17
C ASN A 944 -14.42 32.30 -23.85
N ASP A 945 -14.33 31.51 -22.78
CA ASP A 945 -13.68 31.97 -21.55
C ASP A 945 -12.20 32.31 -21.82
N PRO A 946 -11.67 33.44 -21.32
CA PRO A 946 -10.28 33.82 -21.56
C PRO A 946 -9.23 32.78 -21.11
N GLN A 947 -9.58 31.92 -20.15
CA GLN A 947 -8.72 30.85 -19.64
C GLN A 947 -9.09 29.47 -20.16
N SER A 948 -9.98 29.36 -21.16
CA SER A 948 -10.48 28.09 -21.69
C SER A 948 -9.36 27.17 -22.20
N ARG A 949 -8.35 27.75 -22.86
CA ARG A 949 -7.19 27.04 -23.41
C ARG A 949 -5.99 26.91 -22.44
N SER A 950 -6.19 27.18 -21.15
CA SER A 950 -5.15 26.91 -20.14
C SER A 950 -4.99 25.41 -19.89
N ARG A 951 -3.83 24.98 -19.37
CA ARG A 951 -3.54 23.56 -19.07
C ARG A 951 -4.62 22.90 -18.20
N GLU A 952 -5.23 23.65 -17.29
CA GLU A 952 -6.27 23.14 -16.39
C GLU A 952 -7.64 22.99 -17.09
N ASN A 953 -7.95 23.86 -18.05
CA ASN A 953 -9.29 23.96 -18.64
C ASN A 953 -9.40 23.35 -20.05
N ILE A 954 -8.28 22.94 -20.64
CA ILE A 954 -8.21 22.54 -22.05
C ILE A 954 -9.14 21.36 -22.35
N ASN A 955 -9.10 20.28 -21.57
CA ASN A 955 -9.95 19.09 -21.80
C ASN A 955 -11.44 19.41 -21.72
N ALA A 956 -11.85 20.20 -20.72
CA ALA A 956 -13.24 20.65 -20.60
C ALA A 956 -13.68 21.50 -21.80
N THR A 957 -12.77 22.33 -22.31
CA THR A 957 -13.02 23.19 -23.48
C THR A 957 -13.11 22.37 -24.77
N GLU A 958 -12.25 21.39 -24.95
CA GLU A 958 -12.28 20.49 -26.13
C GLU A 958 -13.56 19.64 -26.13
N ASN A 959 -13.97 19.12 -24.96
CA ASN A 959 -15.27 18.46 -24.79
C ASN A 959 -16.44 19.40 -25.09
N ALA A 960 -16.39 20.67 -24.69
CA ALA A 960 -17.43 21.64 -25.06
C ALA A 960 -17.48 21.91 -26.57
N ILE A 961 -16.33 22.04 -27.24
CA ILE A 961 -16.24 22.19 -28.70
C ILE A 961 -16.83 20.97 -29.40
N SER A 962 -16.50 19.77 -28.92
CA SER A 962 -17.01 18.54 -29.46
C SER A 962 -18.51 18.36 -29.19
N ALA A 963 -19.02 18.76 -28.02
CA ALA A 963 -20.45 18.78 -27.75
C ALA A 963 -21.21 19.66 -28.75
N VAL A 964 -20.70 20.86 -29.07
CA VAL A 964 -21.26 21.70 -30.15
C VAL A 964 -21.20 20.99 -31.50
N THR A 965 -20.10 20.29 -31.78
CA THR A 965 -19.92 19.48 -33.00
C THR A 965 -20.99 18.39 -33.12
N LYS A 966 -21.18 17.57 -32.07
CA LYS A 966 -22.17 16.49 -32.03
C LYS A 966 -23.59 17.05 -32.18
N ILE A 967 -23.91 18.16 -31.50
CA ILE A 967 -25.20 18.87 -31.67
C ILE A 967 -25.42 19.32 -33.12
N CYS A 968 -24.42 19.93 -33.76
CA CYS A 968 -24.53 20.39 -35.15
C CYS A 968 -24.64 19.24 -36.15
N LYS A 969 -23.90 18.14 -35.94
CA LYS A 969 -23.86 16.98 -36.81
C LYS A 969 -25.16 16.18 -36.81
N PHE A 970 -25.72 15.92 -35.62
CA PHE A 970 -26.91 15.07 -35.47
C PHE A 970 -28.22 15.86 -35.45
N ASN A 971 -28.16 17.20 -35.30
CA ASN A 971 -29.24 18.19 -35.30
C ASN A 971 -30.66 17.67 -35.58
N HIS A 972 -31.42 17.43 -34.51
CA HIS A 972 -32.83 16.98 -34.58
C HIS A 972 -33.85 18.14 -34.64
N GLY A 973 -33.39 19.38 -34.87
CA GLY A 973 -34.21 20.60 -34.94
C GLY A 973 -33.89 21.63 -33.85
N ASN A 974 -34.46 22.83 -33.97
CA ASN A 974 -34.29 24.01 -33.07
C ASN A 974 -32.95 24.77 -33.12
N ILE A 975 -31.97 24.31 -33.91
CA ILE A 975 -30.68 24.99 -34.08
C ILE A 975 -30.44 25.26 -35.56
N ASN A 976 -30.10 26.51 -35.89
CA ASN A 976 -29.60 26.87 -37.21
C ASN A 976 -28.08 26.67 -37.27
N VAL A 977 -27.66 25.54 -37.85
CA VAL A 977 -26.24 25.14 -37.90
C VAL A 977 -25.38 26.13 -38.69
N ASP A 978 -25.97 26.78 -39.69
CA ASP A 978 -25.29 27.80 -40.50
C ASP A 978 -24.82 29.00 -39.65
N ASP A 979 -25.55 29.34 -38.58
CA ASP A 979 -25.16 30.43 -37.68
C ASP A 979 -23.98 30.03 -36.76
N VAL A 980 -23.72 28.73 -36.60
CA VAL A 980 -22.72 28.18 -35.69
C VAL A 980 -21.41 27.86 -36.41
N ILE A 981 -21.46 27.31 -37.63
CA ILE A 981 -20.29 26.80 -38.38
C ILE A 981 -19.11 27.78 -38.42
N PRO A 982 -19.28 29.08 -38.76
CA PRO A 982 -18.15 30.00 -38.83
C PRO A 982 -17.44 30.20 -37.49
N THR A 983 -18.22 30.27 -36.40
CA THR A 983 -17.68 30.42 -35.05
C THR A 983 -17.02 29.13 -34.58
N TRP A 984 -17.66 27.99 -34.85
CA TRP A 984 -17.12 26.67 -34.52
C TRP A 984 -15.76 26.41 -35.18
N LEU A 985 -15.62 26.74 -36.46
CA LEU A 985 -14.34 26.58 -37.17
C LEU A 985 -13.22 27.43 -36.55
N SER A 986 -13.57 28.59 -35.96
CA SER A 986 -12.60 29.46 -35.29
C SER A 986 -12.06 28.89 -33.97
N TRP A 987 -12.79 27.96 -33.34
CA TRP A 987 -12.36 27.32 -32.12
C TRP A 987 -11.30 26.26 -32.36
N LEU A 988 -11.25 25.63 -33.53
CA LEU A 988 -10.27 24.59 -33.86
C LEU A 988 -8.83 25.13 -33.93
N PRO A 989 -7.81 24.31 -33.61
CA PRO A 989 -7.83 22.85 -33.42
C PRO A 989 -8.21 22.38 -32.00
N ILE A 990 -8.52 21.08 -31.87
CA ILE A 990 -8.45 20.34 -30.60
C ILE A 990 -7.35 19.28 -30.68
N ILE A 991 -6.54 19.15 -29.64
CA ILE A 991 -5.25 18.42 -29.69
C ILE A 991 -4.96 17.56 -28.47
N GLU A 992 -5.76 17.64 -27.40
CA GLU A 992 -5.54 16.88 -26.17
C GLU A 992 -6.46 15.64 -26.11
N ASP A 993 -7.76 15.81 -26.39
CA ASP A 993 -8.76 14.74 -26.26
C ASP A 993 -8.92 13.95 -27.57
N LYS A 994 -8.38 12.72 -27.61
CA LYS A 994 -8.36 11.86 -28.81
C LYS A 994 -9.74 11.33 -29.21
N GLU A 995 -10.58 10.99 -28.24
CA GLU A 995 -11.92 10.48 -28.49
C GLU A 995 -12.79 11.60 -29.09
N GLU A 996 -12.73 12.79 -28.50
CA GLU A 996 -13.48 13.94 -28.99
C GLU A 996 -12.93 14.49 -30.32
N ALA A 997 -11.62 14.40 -30.55
CA ALA A 997 -11.00 14.73 -31.84
C ALA A 997 -11.61 13.95 -33.02
N THR A 998 -11.91 12.66 -32.81
CA THR A 998 -12.55 11.82 -33.82
C THR A 998 -13.89 12.40 -34.29
N HIS A 999 -14.72 12.87 -33.35
CA HIS A 999 -16.00 13.49 -33.68
C HIS A 999 -15.85 14.84 -34.37
N VAL A 1000 -14.95 15.68 -33.87
CA VAL A 1000 -14.69 17.04 -34.39
C VAL A 1000 -14.14 17.00 -35.81
N TYR A 1001 -13.08 16.24 -36.05
CA TYR A 1001 -12.44 16.16 -37.37
C TYR A 1001 -13.27 15.33 -38.34
N GLY A 1002 -14.00 14.32 -37.86
CA GLY A 1002 -14.98 13.60 -38.65
C GLY A 1002 -16.06 14.54 -39.21
N TYR A 1003 -16.59 15.46 -38.38
CA TYR A 1003 -17.56 16.47 -38.82
C TYR A 1003 -16.95 17.53 -39.74
N LEU A 1004 -15.71 17.98 -39.48
CA LEU A 1004 -15.00 18.89 -40.38
C LEU A 1004 -14.85 18.26 -41.78
N CYS A 1005 -14.49 16.98 -41.85
CA CYS A 1005 -14.44 16.25 -43.10
C CYS A 1005 -15.82 16.15 -43.77
N ASP A 1006 -16.88 15.88 -43.01
CA ASP A 1006 -18.26 15.84 -43.54
C ASP A 1006 -18.62 17.18 -44.23
N LEU A 1007 -18.30 18.32 -43.60
CA LEU A 1007 -18.57 19.65 -44.15
C LEU A 1007 -17.77 19.96 -45.42
N ILE A 1008 -16.49 19.58 -45.45
CA ILE A 1008 -15.61 19.82 -46.60
C ILE A 1008 -16.01 18.93 -47.78
N GLU A 1009 -16.24 17.65 -47.54
CA GLU A 1009 -16.67 16.69 -48.57
C GLU A 1009 -18.04 17.08 -49.15
N ALA A 1010 -18.92 17.69 -48.35
CA ALA A 1010 -20.19 18.25 -48.78
C ALA A 1010 -20.06 19.60 -49.52
N ASN A 1011 -18.86 20.17 -49.66
CA ASN A 1011 -18.60 21.51 -50.21
C ASN A 1011 -19.41 22.61 -49.49
N HIS A 1012 -19.50 22.54 -48.16
CA HIS A 1012 -20.32 23.47 -47.38
C HIS A 1012 -19.79 24.92 -47.50
N PRO A 1013 -20.57 25.89 -48.02
CA PRO A 1013 -20.08 27.24 -48.33
C PRO A 1013 -19.51 28.00 -47.12
N LEU A 1014 -20.08 27.78 -45.93
CA LEU A 1014 -19.64 28.43 -44.70
C LEU A 1014 -18.39 27.79 -44.09
N ALA A 1015 -18.12 26.51 -44.37
CA ALA A 1015 -16.91 25.84 -43.89
C ALA A 1015 -15.70 26.23 -44.75
N LEU A 1016 -15.85 26.19 -46.08
CA LEU A 1016 -14.80 26.57 -47.03
C LEU A 1016 -14.60 28.09 -47.12
N GLY A 1017 -15.65 28.87 -46.83
CA GLY A 1017 -15.66 30.32 -47.03
C GLY A 1017 -15.87 30.70 -48.50
N THR A 1018 -16.23 31.97 -48.74
CA THR A 1018 -16.32 32.51 -50.10
C THR A 1018 -14.98 32.36 -50.82
N ASP A 1019 -14.98 31.78 -52.01
CA ASP A 1019 -13.77 31.49 -52.81
C ASP A 1019 -12.72 30.64 -52.07
N ASN A 1020 -13.17 29.72 -51.19
CA ASN A 1020 -12.32 28.84 -50.39
C ASN A 1020 -11.36 29.60 -49.44
N SER A 1021 -11.77 30.77 -48.95
CA SER A 1021 -10.95 31.63 -48.07
C SER A 1021 -10.48 30.96 -46.78
N ASN A 1022 -11.18 29.93 -46.29
CA ASN A 1022 -10.85 29.24 -45.04
C ASN A 1022 -9.89 28.06 -45.24
N LEU A 1023 -9.59 27.68 -46.50
CA LEU A 1023 -8.75 26.52 -46.80
C LEU A 1023 -7.33 26.60 -46.18
N PRO A 1024 -6.65 27.76 -46.13
CA PRO A 1024 -5.39 27.90 -45.41
C PRO A 1024 -5.49 27.57 -43.92
N ARG A 1025 -6.55 28.03 -43.27
CA ARG A 1025 -6.80 27.74 -41.85
C ARG A 1025 -7.11 26.26 -41.62
N ILE A 1026 -7.90 25.65 -42.50
CA ILE A 1026 -8.20 24.21 -42.45
C ILE A 1026 -6.92 23.38 -42.58
N LEU A 1027 -6.03 23.73 -43.51
CA LEU A 1027 -4.74 23.04 -43.65
C LEU A 1027 -3.84 23.22 -42.44
N GLN A 1028 -3.87 24.39 -41.79
CA GLN A 1028 -3.17 24.59 -40.52
C GLN A 1028 -3.71 23.68 -39.41
N ILE A 1029 -5.03 23.60 -39.27
CA ILE A 1029 -5.69 22.71 -38.31
C ILE A 1029 -5.30 21.24 -38.56
N PHE A 1030 -5.31 20.78 -39.82
CA PHE A 1030 -4.87 19.42 -40.13
C PHE A 1030 -3.39 19.19 -39.86
N ALA A 1031 -2.53 20.19 -40.07
CA ALA A 1031 -1.13 20.07 -39.70
C ALA A 1031 -0.96 19.92 -38.18
N ASP A 1032 -1.73 20.65 -37.37
CA ASP A 1032 -1.73 20.51 -35.90
C ASP A 1032 -2.14 19.10 -35.45
N VAL A 1033 -3.10 18.48 -36.12
CA VAL A 1033 -3.52 17.08 -35.84
C VAL A 1033 -2.36 16.10 -35.99
N PHE A 1034 -1.51 16.27 -37.00
CA PHE A 1034 -0.35 15.40 -37.22
C PHE A 1034 0.82 15.75 -36.30
N VAL A 1035 0.91 16.99 -35.80
CA VAL A 1035 1.91 17.38 -34.80
C VAL A 1035 1.55 16.82 -33.42
N SER A 1036 0.27 16.87 -33.04
CA SER A 1036 -0.19 16.36 -31.74
C SER A 1036 -0.48 14.85 -31.74
N GLU A 1037 -0.54 14.22 -32.92
CA GLU A 1037 -0.94 12.82 -33.09
C GLU A 1037 -2.32 12.50 -32.49
N VAL A 1038 -3.21 13.51 -32.40
CA VAL A 1038 -4.50 13.39 -31.69
C VAL A 1038 -5.46 12.38 -32.35
N LEU A 1039 -5.27 12.08 -33.64
CA LEU A 1039 -6.04 11.06 -34.38
C LEU A 1039 -5.32 9.72 -34.53
N SER A 1040 -4.28 9.44 -33.72
CA SER A 1040 -3.48 8.21 -33.82
C SER A 1040 -4.30 6.91 -33.76
N GLU A 1041 -5.47 6.95 -33.12
CA GLU A 1041 -6.35 5.79 -32.87
C GLU A 1041 -7.54 5.70 -33.84
N ASP A 1042 -7.81 6.73 -34.65
CA ASP A 1042 -8.85 6.72 -35.68
C ASP A 1042 -8.25 6.81 -37.09
N GLU A 1043 -7.94 5.64 -37.63
CA GLU A 1043 -7.43 5.51 -38.99
C GLU A 1043 -8.46 6.00 -40.03
N ALA A 1044 -9.77 5.82 -39.79
CA ALA A 1044 -10.79 6.18 -40.76
C ALA A 1044 -10.86 7.71 -40.97
N THR A 1045 -10.88 8.48 -39.89
CA THR A 1045 -10.84 9.96 -39.99
C THR A 1045 -9.48 10.45 -40.46
N THR A 1046 -8.39 9.85 -40.01
CA THR A 1046 -7.03 10.17 -40.52
C THR A 1046 -6.95 10.04 -42.04
N GLN A 1047 -7.49 8.96 -42.61
CA GLN A 1047 -7.52 8.76 -44.06
C GLN A 1047 -8.45 9.75 -44.78
N ARG A 1048 -9.51 10.25 -44.14
CA ARG A 1048 -10.34 11.34 -44.72
C ARG A 1048 -9.58 12.66 -44.78
N VAL A 1049 -8.89 13.00 -43.70
CA VAL A 1049 -8.03 14.20 -43.62
C VAL A 1049 -6.96 14.17 -44.72
N LEU A 1050 -6.23 13.05 -44.85
CA LEU A 1050 -5.21 12.87 -45.89
C LEU A 1050 -5.78 12.99 -47.31
N ARG A 1051 -6.96 12.42 -47.56
CA ARG A 1051 -7.64 12.55 -48.86
C ARG A 1051 -8.00 13.99 -49.19
N ILE A 1052 -8.47 14.76 -48.21
CA ILE A 1052 -8.78 16.19 -48.39
C ILE A 1052 -7.48 16.96 -48.71
N ILE A 1053 -6.40 16.73 -47.96
CA ILE A 1053 -5.10 17.37 -48.22
C ILE A 1053 -4.61 17.06 -49.64
N ALA A 1054 -4.71 15.79 -50.07
CA ALA A 1054 -4.32 15.36 -51.41
C ALA A 1054 -5.15 16.02 -52.53
N GLN A 1055 -6.39 16.47 -52.25
CA GLN A 1055 -7.20 17.23 -53.21
C GLN A 1055 -6.78 18.71 -53.31
N VAL A 1056 -6.20 19.27 -52.25
CA VAL A 1056 -5.72 20.67 -52.25
C VAL A 1056 -4.32 20.80 -52.85
N GLN A 1057 -3.47 19.79 -52.69
CA GLN A 1057 -2.09 19.79 -53.17
C GLN A 1057 -1.90 20.17 -54.66
N PRO A 1058 -2.75 19.71 -55.61
CA PRO A 1058 -2.63 20.07 -57.03
C PRO A 1058 -2.97 21.54 -57.33
N MET A 1059 -3.58 22.27 -56.39
CA MET A 1059 -3.90 23.68 -56.53
C MET A 1059 -2.69 24.55 -56.17
N GLU A 1060 -1.67 24.61 -57.04
CA GLU A 1060 -0.35 25.20 -56.74
C GLU A 1060 -0.40 26.57 -56.04
N ALA A 1061 -1.23 27.50 -56.53
CA ALA A 1061 -1.34 28.84 -55.94
C ALA A 1061 -1.95 28.83 -54.53
N VAL A 1062 -2.92 27.95 -54.29
CA VAL A 1062 -3.61 27.81 -53.00
C VAL A 1062 -2.72 27.04 -52.03
N TRP A 1063 -2.14 25.93 -52.47
CA TRP A 1063 -1.19 25.13 -51.69
C TRP A 1063 0.01 25.95 -51.23
N ALA A 1064 0.64 26.73 -52.12
CA ALA A 1064 1.74 27.61 -51.76
C ALA A 1064 1.34 28.68 -50.75
N ALA A 1065 0.14 29.27 -50.90
CA ALA A 1065 -0.38 30.25 -49.95
C ALA A 1065 -0.64 29.64 -48.56
N CYS A 1066 -1.08 28.37 -48.50
CA CYS A 1066 -1.30 27.66 -47.25
C CYS A 1066 0.02 27.30 -46.57
N LEU A 1067 1.00 26.78 -47.30
CA LEU A 1067 2.31 26.39 -46.74
C LEU A 1067 3.04 27.56 -46.08
N VAL A 1068 2.92 28.78 -46.60
CA VAL A 1068 3.53 29.98 -46.01
C VAL A 1068 2.99 30.30 -44.60
N GLN A 1069 1.79 29.84 -44.27
CA GLN A 1069 1.18 30.04 -42.95
C GLN A 1069 1.54 28.96 -41.93
N LEU A 1070 2.20 27.88 -42.37
CA LEU A 1070 2.60 26.76 -41.51
C LEU A 1070 4.02 26.96 -40.96
N THR A 1071 4.21 26.58 -39.70
CA THR A 1071 5.54 26.46 -39.08
C THR A 1071 6.35 25.33 -39.72
N GLU A 1072 7.68 25.32 -39.55
CA GLU A 1072 8.52 24.23 -40.06
C GLU A 1072 8.08 22.86 -39.53
N MET A 1073 7.74 22.78 -38.25
CA MET A 1073 7.24 21.56 -37.59
C MET A 1073 5.92 21.07 -38.22
N GLN A 1074 4.96 21.97 -38.46
CA GLN A 1074 3.70 21.65 -39.12
C GLN A 1074 3.92 21.18 -40.57
N GLN A 1075 4.83 21.83 -41.31
CA GLN A 1075 5.16 21.40 -42.67
C GLN A 1075 5.84 20.03 -42.71
N GLU A 1076 6.68 19.72 -41.73
CA GLU A 1076 7.35 18.44 -41.60
C GLU A 1076 6.35 17.33 -41.23
N ALA A 1077 5.49 17.56 -40.24
CA ALA A 1077 4.43 16.62 -39.85
C ALA A 1077 3.49 16.30 -41.04
N LEU A 1078 3.06 17.34 -41.77
CA LEU A 1078 2.23 17.18 -42.97
C LEU A 1078 2.95 16.39 -44.07
N ARG A 1079 4.25 16.66 -44.30
CA ARG A 1079 5.06 15.91 -45.27
C ARG A 1079 5.18 14.44 -44.88
N ASN A 1080 5.52 14.17 -43.62
CA ASN A 1080 5.68 12.81 -43.10
C ASN A 1080 4.38 12.01 -43.26
N ALA A 1081 3.24 12.61 -42.88
CA ALA A 1081 1.92 12.01 -43.01
C ALA A 1081 1.56 11.67 -44.47
N MET A 1082 1.89 12.55 -45.42
CA MET A 1082 1.67 12.30 -46.85
C MET A 1082 2.60 11.22 -47.43
N THR A 1083 3.84 11.12 -46.96
CA THR A 1083 4.82 10.12 -47.44
C THR A 1083 4.61 8.73 -46.86
N GLY A 1084 4.11 8.62 -45.63
CA GLY A 1084 3.83 7.34 -44.97
C GLY A 1084 2.68 6.55 -45.61
N GLY A 1085 1.74 7.23 -46.27
CA GLY A 1085 0.58 6.60 -46.93
C GLY A 1085 0.84 5.94 -48.29
N GLN A 1086 2.05 5.99 -48.84
CA GLN A 1086 2.40 5.35 -50.13
C GLN A 1086 3.06 3.97 -49.99
N GLY A 1087 3.07 3.39 -48.78
CA GLY A 1087 3.75 2.14 -48.45
C GLY A 1087 2.90 1.10 -47.72
N GLN A 1088 1.59 1.01 -48.02
CA GLN A 1088 0.76 -0.14 -47.63
C GLN A 1088 0.17 -0.82 -48.87
#